data_AF-A0A9W7LZZ2-F1
#
_entry.id   AF-A0A9W7LZZ2-F1
#
_cell.length_a   1.000
_cell.length_b   1.000
_cell.length_c   1.000
_cell.angle_alpha   90.00
_cell.angle_beta   90.00
_cell.angle_gamma   90.00
#
_symmetry.space_group_name_H-M   'P 1'
#
loop_
_entity.id
_entity.type
_entity.pdbx_description
1 polymer ?
#
loop_
_entity_poly.entity_id
_entity_poly.type
_entity_poly.pdbx_seq_one_letter_code
_entity_poly.pdbx_strand_id
1 'polypeptide(L)'
;MALARFGRQVKRQRGVCVKMTAVAILGLCFIFVWSMFSSPSTSVTVQRESFDDIAEPVASGTRVSKSKGNELEKHDSNYHKKKVETNLKKKDEKKVNGSLPLPAHEHKSGKKNERHVPSRKKDKEDKSQLSSEESKENQKQEESQGEESENETEEEEEVVADDKEEGLDGEGEEKGEMEGDADLGESVDQETEEVVENENEGKKRKIKGPVFDPKAHYSWKLCSTKSKHNYMPCIDVESGFTRLQSYRHRERTCPKVPPMCLVPLPHDGYDSPVRWPESNLKILYKNVAHPKLAAYMKNHNWLIKSGEYLMFPQNQSEFKGGVVHYLEYIEEMVPDIEWGKNIRVVLDVGCSDSSFAASLLDKDVLALSLGLKDDLVDLAQVSLERGFATVVSPFARRRLPFPSGVFDAIHCGHCTMPWHSHEGKLLLEINRILRPGGYFILSTKHDSIEAEEAMNSLTSSICWNILAHKTDDVSEVGVKIYQKPESNDIYELRRRKNPPLCKENENPDAAWYVPMKTCLHTIPAAIEQHGTEWPELWPKRLETYPDWLTNKEKAIDDTKHWENIVNKSYLTGMGIDWSTIRNVMDMKAIYGGFAAALLQQKIWVMNVVPIHAPDTLPFIFERGLVGVYHDWCEPFGTYPRSYDLLHADHFFSRLKNRCKHPVSIVVEMDRILRPGGWVIVRDKVEILDPLEAILRSLHWEIRMTYSQNKEGIICAQKTTWRP
;
A
#
# COMPACT_ATOMS: atom_id res chain seq x y z
N MET A 1 91.80 36.76 -45.17
CA MET A 1 92.57 36.96 -43.92
C MET A 1 91.90 36.06 -42.88
N ALA A 2 92.49 34.98 -42.36
CA ALA A 2 93.71 34.84 -41.57
C ALA A 2 93.45 34.91 -40.04
N LEU A 3 93.58 33.74 -39.37
CA LEU A 3 94.01 33.52 -37.97
C LEU A 3 93.07 34.05 -36.84
N ALA A 4 93.00 33.48 -35.62
CA ALA A 4 93.76 32.40 -34.96
C ALA A 4 92.87 31.51 -34.03
N ARG A 5 93.50 30.70 -33.16
CA ARG A 5 92.88 29.71 -32.23
C ARG A 5 92.69 30.26 -30.79
N PHE A 6 92.25 29.35 -29.89
CA PHE A 6 92.06 29.45 -28.43
C PHE A 6 90.71 30.08 -27.98
N GLY A 7 89.90 29.50 -27.08
CA GLY A 7 89.86 28.12 -26.53
C GLY A 7 89.90 28.04 -24.99
N ARG A 8 88.78 27.69 -24.35
CA ARG A 8 88.71 27.22 -22.94
C ARG A 8 87.40 26.44 -22.64
N GLN A 9 87.33 25.84 -21.45
CA GLN A 9 86.47 24.68 -21.17
C GLN A 9 85.07 24.99 -20.62
N VAL A 10 84.15 24.09 -20.97
CA VAL A 10 82.97 23.60 -20.23
C VAL A 10 82.80 24.08 -18.78
N LYS A 11 81.63 24.66 -18.47
CA LYS A 11 80.93 24.44 -17.19
C LYS A 11 79.61 23.72 -17.45
N ARG A 12 79.44 22.55 -16.83
CA ARG A 12 78.40 21.55 -17.11
C ARG A 12 77.09 21.91 -16.37
N GLN A 13 75.97 22.08 -17.07
CA GLN A 13 74.65 22.39 -16.45
C GLN A 13 74.09 21.19 -15.66
N ARG A 14 74.62 20.92 -14.46
CA ARG A 14 74.04 19.92 -13.54
C ARG A 14 72.70 20.38 -12.92
N GLY A 15 72.44 21.69 -12.85
CA GLY A 15 71.27 22.24 -12.14
C GLY A 15 69.90 21.93 -12.76
N VAL A 16 69.79 21.85 -14.09
CA VAL A 16 68.48 21.60 -14.75
C VAL A 16 68.06 20.15 -14.61
N CYS A 17 68.98 19.21 -14.91
CA CYS A 17 68.71 17.78 -14.80
C CYS A 17 68.32 17.37 -13.37
N VAL A 18 69.03 17.87 -12.35
CA VAL A 18 68.71 17.61 -10.93
C VAL A 18 67.32 18.13 -10.54
N LYS A 19 66.91 19.30 -11.05
CA LYS A 19 65.55 19.82 -10.80
C LYS A 19 64.48 18.97 -11.48
N MET A 20 64.69 18.53 -12.73
CA MET A 20 63.75 17.64 -13.41
C MET A 20 63.65 16.27 -12.73
N THR A 21 64.75 15.70 -12.25
CA THR A 21 64.69 14.46 -11.44
C THR A 21 64.02 14.68 -10.10
N ALA A 22 64.21 15.84 -9.45
CA ALA A 22 63.52 16.14 -8.19
C ALA A 22 61.99 16.28 -8.38
N VAL A 23 61.54 16.92 -9.46
CA VAL A 23 60.11 16.99 -9.81
C VAL A 23 59.55 15.62 -10.17
N ALA A 24 60.28 14.81 -10.94
CA ALA A 24 59.87 13.44 -11.27
C ALA A 24 59.80 12.53 -10.02
N ILE A 25 60.76 12.65 -9.10
CA ILE A 25 60.77 11.92 -7.82
C ILE A 25 59.63 12.40 -6.93
N LEU A 26 59.39 13.72 -6.82
CA LEU A 26 58.24 14.24 -6.06
C LEU A 26 56.91 13.79 -6.65
N GLY A 27 56.76 13.78 -7.98
CA GLY A 27 55.58 13.23 -8.65
C GLY A 27 55.39 11.73 -8.40
N LEU A 28 56.46 10.93 -8.48
CA LEU A 28 56.42 9.51 -8.15
C LEU A 28 56.16 9.25 -6.66
N CYS A 29 56.70 10.06 -5.75
CA CYS A 29 56.37 10.02 -4.33
C CYS A 29 54.90 10.41 -4.09
N PHE A 30 54.37 11.40 -4.82
CA PHE A 30 52.96 11.77 -4.73
C PHE A 30 52.06 10.64 -5.23
N ILE A 31 52.41 9.99 -6.35
CA ILE A 31 51.71 8.79 -6.85
C ILE A 31 51.83 7.62 -5.87
N PHE A 32 52.99 7.40 -5.24
CA PHE A 32 53.22 6.30 -4.31
C PHE A 32 52.46 6.51 -2.98
N VAL A 33 52.48 7.74 -2.45
CA VAL A 33 51.64 8.16 -1.32
C VAL A 33 50.17 8.05 -1.70
N TRP A 34 49.77 8.51 -2.89
CA TRP A 34 48.41 8.34 -3.39
C TRP A 34 48.01 6.85 -3.49
N SER A 35 48.93 5.94 -3.84
CA SER A 35 48.66 4.49 -3.88
C SER A 35 48.77 3.76 -2.53
N MET A 36 49.28 4.44 -1.49
CA MET A 36 49.38 3.92 -0.12
C MET A 36 48.28 4.48 0.80
N PHE A 37 47.76 5.68 0.49
CA PHE A 37 46.73 6.38 1.26
C PHE A 37 45.40 6.52 0.52
N SER A 38 45.36 6.41 -0.81
CA SER A 38 44.19 5.78 -1.41
C SER A 38 44.32 4.31 -1.10
N SER A 39 43.48 3.83 -0.17
CA SER A 39 43.09 2.44 -0.15
C SER A 39 42.74 2.00 -1.59
N PRO A 40 42.88 0.71 -1.96
CA PRO A 40 42.08 0.20 -3.06
C PRO A 40 40.62 0.58 -2.78
N SER A 41 39.83 0.80 -3.83
CA SER A 41 38.38 0.88 -3.70
C SER A 41 37.79 -0.52 -3.45
N THR A 42 38.22 -1.13 -2.33
CA THR A 42 37.25 -1.73 -1.44
C THR A 42 36.17 -0.69 -1.23
N SER A 43 35.05 -0.84 -1.94
CA SER A 43 33.79 -0.40 -1.39
C SER A 43 33.79 -0.88 0.05
N VAL A 44 33.62 0.03 1.00
CA VAL A 44 33.06 -0.38 2.28
C VAL A 44 31.68 -0.88 1.92
N THR A 45 31.59 -2.18 1.66
CA THR A 45 30.38 -2.93 1.90
C THR A 45 30.13 -2.72 3.38
N VAL A 46 29.37 -1.67 3.69
CA VAL A 46 28.38 -1.73 4.76
C VAL A 46 27.81 -3.13 4.63
N GLN A 47 28.06 -3.98 5.63
CA GLN A 47 27.36 -5.24 5.70
C GLN A 47 25.91 -4.87 5.98
N ARG A 48 25.20 -4.62 4.87
CA ARG A 48 23.77 -4.80 4.75
C ARG A 48 23.48 -6.07 5.51
N GLU A 49 22.69 -6.00 6.57
CA GLU A 49 22.06 -7.19 7.17
C GLU A 49 21.03 -7.71 6.16
N SER A 50 21.59 -8.23 5.07
CA SER A 50 20.89 -8.80 3.94
C SER A 50 20.64 -10.25 4.29
N PHE A 51 19.40 -10.67 4.16
CA PHE A 51 18.99 -12.03 4.49
C PHE A 51 19.45 -13.05 3.42
N ASP A 52 20.45 -12.69 2.61
CA ASP A 52 21.23 -13.54 1.68
C ASP A 52 22.11 -14.55 2.43
N ASP A 53 22.65 -14.18 3.60
CA ASP A 53 23.50 -15.07 4.42
C ASP A 53 22.71 -16.20 5.10
N ILE A 54 21.36 -16.17 5.04
CA ILE A 54 20.50 -17.26 5.53
C ILE A 54 20.41 -18.35 4.46
N ALA A 55 21.46 -19.17 4.38
CA ALA A 55 21.51 -20.32 3.48
C ALA A 55 20.30 -21.27 3.66
N GLU A 56 19.68 -21.68 2.55
CA GLU A 56 18.62 -22.70 2.59
C GLU A 56 19.18 -24.02 3.17
N PRO A 57 18.48 -24.67 4.12
CA PRO A 57 18.90 -25.97 4.62
C PRO A 57 18.77 -27.02 3.51
N VAL A 58 19.91 -27.53 3.04
CA VAL A 58 19.99 -28.53 1.96
C VAL A 58 19.13 -29.75 2.32
N ALA A 59 18.07 -29.98 1.54
CA ALA A 59 17.17 -31.10 1.74
C ALA A 59 17.93 -32.43 1.61
N SER A 60 17.97 -33.22 2.69
CA SER A 60 18.68 -34.51 2.77
C SER A 60 17.95 -35.62 1.99
N GLY A 61 17.96 -35.49 0.66
CA GLY A 61 17.32 -36.41 -0.28
C GLY A 61 17.95 -37.78 -0.26
N THR A 62 17.42 -38.67 0.58
CA THR A 62 17.86 -40.08 0.69
C THR A 62 17.48 -40.85 -0.58
N ARG A 63 18.34 -40.81 -1.60
CA ARG A 63 18.25 -41.67 -2.79
C ARG A 63 19.18 -42.86 -2.64
N VAL A 64 18.59 -44.02 -2.34
CA VAL A 64 19.28 -45.31 -2.40
C VAL A 64 19.56 -45.67 -3.86
N SER A 65 20.83 -45.78 -4.23
CA SER A 65 21.27 -46.45 -5.46
C SER A 65 22.36 -47.46 -5.13
N LYS A 66 22.24 -48.68 -5.66
CA LYS A 66 23.24 -49.74 -5.52
C LYS A 66 24.14 -49.78 -6.76
N SER A 67 25.44 -49.69 -6.57
CA SER A 67 26.45 -50.21 -7.51
C SER A 67 27.62 -50.81 -6.71
N LYS A 68 28.40 -51.69 -7.35
CA LYS A 68 29.55 -52.40 -6.75
C LYS A 68 30.86 -51.75 -7.20
N GLY A 69 31.92 -51.85 -6.40
CA GLY A 69 33.29 -51.62 -6.89
C GLY A 69 34.35 -51.39 -5.82
N ASN A 70 35.05 -52.47 -5.45
CA ASN A 70 36.41 -52.58 -4.91
C ASN A 70 36.99 -51.53 -3.92
N GLU A 71 37.33 -52.04 -2.73
CA GLU A 71 38.66 -51.96 -2.12
C GLU A 71 39.60 -50.78 -2.46
N LEU A 72 39.99 -50.03 -1.41
CA LEU A 72 41.36 -50.20 -0.90
C LEU A 72 41.42 -49.95 0.62
N GLU A 73 42.44 -50.52 1.24
CA GLU A 73 42.58 -50.73 2.68
C GLU A 73 43.74 -49.91 3.25
N LYS A 74 43.60 -49.33 4.47
CA LYS A 74 44.54 -49.46 5.63
C LYS A 74 44.59 -48.27 6.60
N HIS A 75 44.63 -48.62 7.89
CA HIS A 75 45.42 -48.03 9.01
C HIS A 75 45.37 -46.52 9.34
N ASP A 76 45.52 -46.10 10.60
CA ASP A 76 45.21 -46.73 11.91
C ASP A 76 45.32 -45.68 13.04
N SER A 77 45.01 -46.12 14.26
CA SER A 77 45.63 -45.71 15.52
C SER A 77 45.37 -44.29 16.05
N ASN A 78 44.42 -44.25 16.99
CA ASN A 78 44.66 -43.88 18.39
C ASN A 78 45.48 -42.61 18.71
N TYR A 79 44.91 -41.76 19.57
CA TYR A 79 45.34 -41.85 20.98
C TYR A 79 44.20 -41.61 21.99
N HIS A 80 44.17 -42.46 23.04
CA HIS A 80 43.18 -42.43 24.12
C HIS A 80 43.62 -41.56 25.30
N LYS A 81 42.66 -40.90 25.97
CA LYS A 81 42.24 -41.10 27.39
C LYS A 81 40.97 -40.24 27.65
N LYS A 82 39.87 -40.71 28.28
CA LYS A 82 39.65 -41.23 29.67
C LYS A 82 39.90 -40.15 30.74
N LYS A 83 39.19 -40.03 31.87
CA LYS A 83 37.85 -40.45 32.43
C LYS A 83 37.65 -39.54 33.69
N VAL A 84 36.63 -39.52 34.55
CA VAL A 84 35.46 -40.36 34.89
C VAL A 84 34.35 -39.40 35.38
N GLU A 85 33.10 -39.46 34.90
CA GLU A 85 31.98 -40.24 35.46
C GLU A 85 31.72 -40.06 36.97
N THR A 86 30.60 -39.38 37.26
CA THR A 86 29.53 -39.73 38.22
C THR A 86 29.76 -39.85 39.73
N ASN A 87 28.76 -39.39 40.50
CA ASN A 87 28.29 -40.05 41.73
C ASN A 87 26.80 -39.71 42.01
N LEU A 88 26.15 -40.44 42.92
CA LEU A 88 24.68 -40.63 42.94
C LEU A 88 23.99 -40.48 44.32
N LYS A 89 22.76 -39.94 44.28
CA LYS A 89 21.58 -40.24 45.13
C LYS A 89 21.59 -39.99 46.66
N LYS A 90 20.60 -39.20 47.10
CA LYS A 90 19.62 -39.36 48.23
C LYS A 90 18.69 -38.12 48.19
N LYS A 91 17.35 -38.12 48.13
CA LYS A 91 16.21 -39.04 48.41
C LYS A 91 15.61 -38.94 49.83
N ASP A 92 14.27 -38.98 49.88
CA ASP A 92 13.31 -39.04 51.01
C ASP A 92 12.84 -37.66 51.54
N GLU A 93 11.54 -37.29 51.43
CA GLU A 93 10.31 -37.68 52.19
C GLU A 93 10.20 -36.97 53.58
N LYS A 94 9.05 -36.55 54.15
CA LYS A 94 7.60 -36.71 53.83
C LYS A 94 6.70 -35.71 54.64
N LYS A 95 5.50 -35.39 54.11
CA LYS A 95 4.18 -35.21 54.81
C LYS A 95 3.88 -34.08 55.86
N VAL A 96 2.71 -33.44 55.62
CA VAL A 96 1.49 -33.34 56.50
C VAL A 96 1.07 -32.01 57.19
N ASN A 97 -0.24 -31.74 57.07
CA ASN A 97 -1.13 -30.78 57.74
C ASN A 97 -0.91 -29.26 57.51
N GLY A 98 -2.01 -28.51 57.63
CA GLY A 98 -2.10 -27.05 57.54
C GLY A 98 -3.38 -26.54 58.25
N SER A 99 -3.73 -25.27 58.11
CA SER A 99 -5.00 -24.69 58.59
C SER A 99 -5.30 -23.34 57.92
N LEU A 100 -6.60 -23.02 57.79
CA LEU A 100 -7.15 -21.67 57.58
C LEU A 100 -7.27 -20.95 58.94
N PRO A 101 -7.24 -19.61 59.04
CA PRO A 101 -8.43 -18.81 58.68
C PRO A 101 -8.19 -17.44 58.02
N LEU A 102 -9.29 -16.88 57.49
CA LEU A 102 -9.44 -15.44 57.21
C LEU A 102 -9.58 -14.64 58.52
N PRO A 103 -9.53 -13.31 58.47
CA PRO A 103 -10.80 -12.58 58.65
C PRO A 103 -11.10 -11.54 57.57
N ALA A 104 -12.35 -11.09 57.53
CA ALA A 104 -12.85 -10.05 56.64
C ALA A 104 -13.93 -9.20 57.36
N HIS A 105 -14.23 -8.02 56.85
CA HIS A 105 -15.53 -7.32 56.97
C HIS A 105 -15.72 -6.53 55.65
N GLU A 106 -16.83 -6.62 54.89
CA GLU A 106 -18.27 -6.44 55.20
C GLU A 106 -18.61 -4.96 55.49
N HIS A 107 -19.71 -4.36 55.01
CA HIS A 107 -21.08 -4.85 54.70
C HIS A 107 -21.60 -4.32 53.32
N LYS A 108 -22.45 -5.01 52.52
CA LYS A 108 -23.88 -5.42 52.66
C LYS A 108 -24.86 -4.23 52.72
N SER A 109 -26.08 -4.20 52.14
CA SER A 109 -26.98 -5.18 51.45
C SER A 109 -28.08 -4.43 50.64
N GLY A 110 -28.98 -5.01 49.81
CA GLY A 110 -29.20 -6.37 49.29
C GLY A 110 -30.70 -6.82 49.24
N LYS A 111 -31.05 -7.75 48.32
CA LYS A 111 -32.38 -8.47 48.15
C LYS A 111 -33.53 -7.64 47.50
N LYS A 112 -34.55 -8.20 46.81
CA LYS A 112 -34.92 -9.60 46.42
C LYS A 112 -35.86 -9.64 45.16
N ASN A 113 -36.19 -10.87 44.71
CA ASN A 113 -37.25 -11.36 43.79
C ASN A 113 -38.56 -10.51 43.67
N GLU A 114 -39.44 -10.65 42.64
CA GLU A 114 -39.92 -11.89 41.99
C GLU A 114 -40.54 -11.70 40.56
N ARG A 115 -41.27 -12.71 40.04
CA ARG A 115 -41.76 -12.83 38.63
C ARG A 115 -43.22 -12.35 38.45
N HIS A 116 -43.58 -11.77 37.29
CA HIS A 116 -44.72 -12.23 36.45
C HIS A 116 -44.83 -11.52 35.08
N VAL A 117 -45.66 -12.09 34.20
CA VAL A 117 -46.04 -11.71 32.81
C VAL A 117 -47.57 -11.96 32.72
N PRO A 118 -48.47 -11.13 32.11
CA PRO A 118 -48.61 -11.02 30.63
C PRO A 118 -49.31 -9.78 29.95
N SER A 119 -49.21 -9.75 28.61
CA SER A 119 -50.23 -9.38 27.56
C SER A 119 -50.93 -8.00 27.43
N ARG A 120 -50.54 -7.26 26.37
CA ARG A 120 -51.29 -6.85 25.13
C ARG A 120 -52.72 -6.23 25.15
N LYS A 121 -52.95 -5.33 24.13
CA LYS A 121 -54.20 -4.75 23.52
C LYS A 121 -54.69 -3.39 24.11
N LYS A 122 -54.84 -2.29 23.31
CA LYS A 122 -55.86 -1.87 22.28
C LYS A 122 -57.15 -1.33 22.93
N ASP A 123 -57.86 -0.26 22.48
CA ASP A 123 -57.80 0.65 21.30
C ASP A 123 -58.51 2.02 21.56
N LYS A 124 -58.19 3.06 20.76
CA LYS A 124 -59.05 4.16 20.19
C LYS A 124 -59.90 5.18 21.02
N GLU A 125 -59.77 6.47 20.62
CA GLU A 125 -60.81 7.52 20.34
C GLU A 125 -61.62 8.15 21.53
N ASP A 126 -62.14 9.40 21.50
CA ASP A 126 -62.30 10.40 20.40
C ASP A 126 -62.48 11.91 20.84
N LYS A 127 -62.40 12.84 19.87
CA LYS A 127 -63.05 14.19 19.69
C LYS A 127 -62.96 15.37 20.71
N SER A 128 -62.56 16.55 20.18
CA SER A 128 -63.24 17.90 20.17
C SER A 128 -62.21 19.07 20.11
N GLN A 129 -62.42 20.27 19.52
CA GLN A 129 -63.39 20.84 18.54
C GLN A 129 -62.79 22.12 17.86
N LEU A 130 -63.26 22.46 16.64
CA LEU A 130 -63.43 23.77 15.91
C LEU A 130 -62.65 25.08 16.30
N SER A 131 -62.42 26.09 15.42
CA SER A 131 -62.48 26.27 13.93
C SER A 131 -62.11 27.73 13.49
N SER A 132 -61.71 27.92 12.21
CA SER A 132 -61.76 29.17 11.37
C SER A 132 -61.08 30.48 11.88
N GLU A 133 -60.81 31.56 11.12
CA GLU A 133 -60.97 32.04 9.70
C GLU A 133 -59.98 33.25 9.51
N GLU A 134 -60.00 34.07 8.44
CA GLU A 134 -59.41 33.87 7.10
C GLU A 134 -58.98 35.25 6.47
N SER A 135 -58.04 35.24 5.51
CA SER A 135 -57.87 36.22 4.39
C SER A 135 -57.31 37.67 4.54
N LYS A 136 -56.19 37.92 3.82
CA LYS A 136 -55.93 38.92 2.74
C LYS A 136 -55.64 40.45 2.97
N GLU A 137 -54.58 40.88 2.26
CA GLU A 137 -54.42 42.13 1.43
C GLU A 137 -54.39 43.53 2.11
N ASN A 138 -53.77 44.60 1.56
CA ASN A 138 -52.64 44.83 0.61
C ASN A 138 -52.37 46.37 0.50
N GLN A 139 -51.13 46.85 0.24
CA GLN A 139 -50.73 48.04 -0.59
C GLN A 139 -49.33 48.63 -0.28
N LYS A 140 -48.84 49.50 -1.20
CA LYS A 140 -47.50 50.13 -1.27
C LYS A 140 -47.52 51.65 -0.95
N GLN A 141 -46.34 52.30 -0.90
CA GLN A 141 -45.79 53.28 -1.89
C GLN A 141 -44.29 53.53 -1.55
N GLU A 142 -43.30 53.63 -2.46
CA GLU A 142 -43.01 54.67 -3.50
C GLU A 142 -42.60 56.03 -2.86
N GLU A 143 -41.63 56.82 -3.32
CA GLU A 143 -40.71 56.86 -4.49
C GLU A 143 -39.28 57.31 -4.00
N SER A 144 -38.21 57.56 -4.76
CA SER A 144 -37.89 57.74 -6.20
C SER A 144 -36.62 56.90 -6.58
N GLN A 145 -36.12 56.68 -7.81
CA GLN A 145 -36.10 57.33 -9.15
C GLN A 145 -34.86 58.21 -9.46
N GLY A 146 -34.31 58.04 -10.69
CA GLY A 146 -33.09 58.67 -11.21
C GLY A 146 -32.50 57.91 -12.42
N GLU A 147 -33.03 58.17 -13.62
CA GLU A 147 -32.56 57.65 -14.93
C GLU A 147 -31.44 58.57 -15.48
N GLU A 148 -30.55 58.20 -16.40
CA GLU A 148 -30.77 57.94 -17.85
C GLU A 148 -29.54 57.26 -18.50
N SER A 149 -29.62 57.02 -19.81
CA SER A 149 -28.65 56.34 -20.68
C SER A 149 -27.80 57.30 -21.53
N GLU A 150 -26.68 56.83 -22.09
CA GLU A 150 -26.43 56.97 -23.53
C GLU A 150 -25.39 55.95 -24.04
N ASN A 151 -25.36 55.72 -25.36
CA ASN A 151 -24.35 54.92 -26.06
C ASN A 151 -23.18 55.82 -26.48
N GLU A 152 -22.03 55.23 -26.80
CA GLU A 152 -21.40 55.50 -28.11
C GLU A 152 -20.50 54.34 -28.55
N THR A 153 -20.20 54.26 -29.85
CA THR A 153 -19.50 53.15 -30.51
C THR A 153 -18.56 53.71 -31.57
N GLU A 154 -17.31 53.26 -31.56
CA GLU A 154 -16.32 53.38 -32.64
C GLU A 154 -15.31 52.21 -32.38
N GLU A 155 -14.91 51.35 -33.32
CA GLU A 155 -14.48 51.52 -34.72
C GLU A 155 -13.18 52.35 -34.82
N GLU A 156 -12.12 51.96 -35.54
CA GLU A 156 -11.86 50.72 -36.28
C GLU A 156 -10.32 50.51 -36.49
N GLU A 157 -9.96 49.75 -37.53
CA GLU A 157 -8.65 49.62 -38.22
C GLU A 157 -7.68 48.48 -37.82
N GLU A 158 -7.55 47.55 -38.76
CA GLU A 158 -6.43 46.61 -38.92
C GLU A 158 -5.18 47.34 -39.44
N VAL A 159 -3.98 46.77 -39.19
CA VAL A 159 -2.89 46.88 -40.18
C VAL A 159 -2.29 45.50 -40.41
N VAL A 160 -2.51 44.98 -41.62
CA VAL A 160 -1.91 43.73 -42.11
C VAL A 160 -0.48 43.99 -42.58
N ALA A 161 0.46 43.12 -42.19
CA ALA A 161 1.76 42.97 -42.83
C ALA A 161 2.16 41.49 -42.85
N ASP A 162 1.88 40.82 -43.97
CA ASP A 162 2.45 39.51 -44.33
C ASP A 162 3.89 39.76 -44.84
N ASP A 163 4.84 38.92 -44.44
CA ASP A 163 6.09 38.75 -45.18
C ASP A 163 6.67 37.35 -44.90
N LYS A 164 7.19 36.72 -45.96
CA LYS A 164 7.61 35.31 -45.99
C LYS A 164 9.12 35.19 -46.31
N GLU A 165 9.53 33.97 -46.65
CA GLU A 165 10.79 33.63 -47.33
C GLU A 165 12.05 33.73 -46.42
N GLU A 166 13.02 32.82 -46.48
CA GLU A 166 13.20 31.52 -47.15
C GLU A 166 14.05 30.64 -46.19
N GLY A 167 14.11 29.30 -46.23
CA GLY A 167 13.90 28.38 -47.36
C GLY A 167 15.25 27.79 -47.79
N LEU A 168 15.53 26.53 -47.42
CA LEU A 168 16.59 25.70 -48.03
C LEU A 168 16.50 24.24 -47.53
N ASP A 169 16.45 23.29 -48.46
CA ASP A 169 16.16 21.86 -48.22
C ASP A 169 17.42 20.99 -47.96
N GLY A 170 17.20 19.75 -47.48
CA GLY A 170 18.25 18.74 -47.29
C GLY A 170 17.72 17.40 -46.79
N GLU A 171 17.39 16.50 -47.72
CA GLU A 171 16.68 15.22 -47.50
C GLU A 171 17.42 14.17 -46.63
N GLY A 172 16.66 13.23 -46.03
CA GLY A 172 17.20 12.01 -45.42
C GLY A 172 16.21 11.22 -44.55
N GLU A 173 15.34 10.39 -45.15
CA GLU A 173 14.43 9.52 -44.41
C GLU A 173 15.12 8.33 -43.72
N GLU A 174 14.61 7.92 -42.55
CA GLU A 174 14.17 6.51 -42.38
C GLU A 174 12.98 6.44 -41.39
N LYS A 175 12.10 5.45 -41.56
CA LYS A 175 10.72 5.49 -41.02
C LYS A 175 10.55 4.71 -39.71
N GLY A 176 9.80 5.30 -38.76
CA GLY A 176 9.24 4.63 -37.58
C GLY A 176 7.79 5.07 -37.38
N GLU A 177 6.86 4.11 -37.30
CA GLU A 177 5.42 4.38 -37.28
C GLU A 177 4.95 4.90 -35.91
N MET A 178 4.13 5.95 -35.94
CA MET A 178 3.58 6.62 -34.75
C MET A 178 2.05 6.65 -34.87
N GLU A 179 1.35 5.76 -34.17
CA GLU A 179 -0.10 5.87 -34.03
C GLU A 179 -0.45 7.08 -33.14
N GLY A 180 -1.42 7.88 -33.59
CA GLY A 180 -1.68 9.20 -33.05
C GLY A 180 -2.36 9.21 -31.69
N ASP A 181 -2.03 10.23 -30.90
CA ASP A 181 -2.80 10.62 -29.72
C ASP A 181 -4.19 11.14 -30.15
N ALA A 182 -5.22 10.82 -29.39
CA ALA A 182 -6.61 11.14 -29.72
C ALA A 182 -7.38 11.49 -28.45
N ASP A 183 -7.53 12.79 -28.23
CA ASP A 183 -8.29 13.38 -27.14
C ASP A 183 -9.73 12.81 -27.08
N LEU A 184 -10.20 12.53 -25.87
CA LEU A 184 -11.53 11.99 -25.59
C LEU A 184 -12.09 12.70 -24.34
N GLY A 185 -12.68 13.86 -24.58
CA GLY A 185 -13.45 14.61 -23.59
C GLY A 185 -14.63 13.83 -23.02
N GLU A 186 -15.14 14.31 -21.89
CA GLU A 186 -16.14 13.62 -21.08
C GLU A 186 -17.52 13.52 -21.75
N SER A 187 -18.20 12.39 -21.56
CA SER A 187 -19.65 12.29 -21.69
C SER A 187 -20.23 11.38 -20.60
N VAL A 188 -21.27 11.86 -19.91
CA VAL A 188 -21.88 11.16 -18.78
C VAL A 188 -22.92 10.14 -19.26
N ASP A 189 -22.57 8.86 -19.27
CA ASP A 189 -23.51 7.76 -19.55
C ASP A 189 -24.49 7.58 -18.39
N GLN A 190 -25.70 8.13 -18.54
CA GLN A 190 -26.90 7.76 -17.78
C GLN A 190 -27.41 6.36 -18.17
N GLU A 191 -28.46 5.91 -17.49
CA GLU A 191 -29.02 4.56 -17.60
C GLU A 191 -29.58 4.29 -19.01
N THR A 192 -29.12 3.20 -19.65
CA THR A 192 -29.57 2.82 -20.99
C THR A 192 -30.92 2.10 -20.94
N GLU A 193 -32.01 2.84 -21.16
CA GLU A 193 -33.26 2.23 -21.66
C GLU A 193 -33.12 1.83 -23.14
N GLU A 194 -33.82 0.77 -23.55
CA GLU A 194 -33.75 0.21 -24.90
C GLU A 194 -34.72 0.94 -25.86
N VAL A 195 -34.26 2.00 -26.53
CA VAL A 195 -34.96 2.59 -27.68
C VAL A 195 -34.46 1.95 -28.97
N VAL A 196 -35.38 1.42 -29.77
CA VAL A 196 -35.10 0.78 -31.06
C VAL A 196 -35.46 1.73 -32.19
N GLU A 197 -34.44 2.25 -32.89
CA GLU A 197 -34.59 2.87 -34.21
C GLU A 197 -33.67 2.22 -35.25
N ASN A 198 -34.07 2.30 -36.52
CA ASN A 198 -33.52 1.49 -37.60
C ASN A 198 -32.41 2.20 -38.38
N GLU A 199 -31.52 1.38 -38.97
CA GLU A 199 -30.73 1.57 -40.20
C GLU A 199 -30.16 2.98 -40.52
N ASN A 200 -28.87 3.16 -40.80
CA ASN A 200 -28.02 2.24 -41.58
C ASN A 200 -26.50 2.44 -41.34
N GLU A 201 -25.69 1.75 -42.15
CA GLU A 201 -24.23 1.87 -42.33
C GLU A 201 -23.25 1.29 -41.28
N GLY A 202 -22.61 0.19 -41.71
CA GLY A 202 -21.17 0.28 -41.99
C GLY A 202 -20.20 -0.38 -41.01
N LYS A 203 -20.42 -0.31 -39.69
CA LYS A 203 -19.49 -0.91 -38.70
C LYS A 203 -20.16 -1.97 -37.83
N LYS A 204 -19.94 -3.25 -38.16
CA LYS A 204 -20.31 -4.41 -37.32
C LYS A 204 -19.57 -4.36 -35.97
N ARG A 205 -20.14 -3.66 -34.98
CA ARG A 205 -19.80 -3.83 -33.56
C ARG A 205 -19.89 -5.33 -33.25
N LYS A 206 -18.74 -5.98 -33.00
CA LYS A 206 -18.72 -7.39 -32.59
C LYS A 206 -19.48 -7.52 -31.28
N ILE A 207 -20.67 -8.12 -31.31
CA ILE A 207 -21.42 -8.51 -30.12
C ILE A 207 -20.55 -9.53 -29.37
N LYS A 208 -19.78 -9.04 -28.40
CA LYS A 208 -18.96 -9.86 -27.50
C LYS A 208 -19.91 -10.66 -26.60
N GLY A 209 -19.51 -11.89 -26.27
CA GLY A 209 -20.31 -12.82 -25.48
C GLY A 209 -20.53 -12.39 -24.02
N PRO A 210 -21.17 -13.26 -23.21
CA PRO A 210 -21.31 -13.02 -21.78
C PRO A 210 -19.95 -12.96 -21.07
N VAL A 211 -19.91 -12.37 -19.86
CA VAL A 211 -18.69 -12.21 -19.06
C VAL A 211 -18.09 -13.57 -18.66
N PHE A 212 -18.96 -14.52 -18.37
CA PHE A 212 -18.65 -15.94 -18.17
C PHE A 212 -19.47 -16.74 -19.17
N ASP A 213 -18.87 -17.73 -19.84
CA ASP A 213 -19.60 -18.64 -20.73
C ASP A 213 -20.40 -19.66 -19.90
N PRO A 214 -21.75 -19.68 -19.96
CA PRO A 214 -22.57 -20.64 -19.21
C PRO A 214 -22.38 -22.10 -19.63
N LYS A 215 -21.68 -22.37 -20.74
CA LYS A 215 -21.35 -23.72 -21.23
C LYS A 215 -19.91 -24.15 -20.92
N ALA A 216 -19.10 -23.29 -20.31
CA ALA A 216 -17.73 -23.62 -19.96
C ALA A 216 -17.67 -24.52 -18.71
N HIS A 217 -16.99 -25.66 -18.84
CA HIS A 217 -16.66 -26.53 -17.73
C HIS A 217 -15.23 -26.26 -17.24
N TYR A 218 -15.08 -25.98 -15.95
CA TYR A 218 -13.80 -25.66 -15.34
C TYR A 218 -13.21 -26.88 -14.63
N SER A 219 -11.92 -27.11 -14.83
CA SER A 219 -11.14 -28.12 -14.13
C SER A 219 -9.95 -27.45 -13.46
N TRP A 220 -9.89 -27.54 -12.14
CA TRP A 220 -8.95 -26.80 -11.31
C TRP A 220 -7.70 -27.63 -11.02
N LYS A 221 -6.57 -26.95 -10.87
CA LYS A 221 -5.28 -27.53 -10.51
C LYS A 221 -4.53 -26.62 -9.56
N LEU A 222 -3.66 -27.19 -8.72
CA LEU A 222 -2.79 -26.41 -7.85
C LEU A 222 -1.71 -25.65 -8.63
N CYS A 223 -1.33 -24.48 -8.14
CA CYS A 223 -0.17 -23.75 -8.64
C CYS A 223 1.14 -24.44 -8.22
N SER A 224 1.95 -24.85 -9.19
CA SER A 224 3.27 -25.46 -8.98
C SER A 224 4.36 -24.40 -9.07
N THR A 225 4.61 -23.67 -7.98
CA THR A 225 5.60 -22.58 -7.90
C THR A 225 6.48 -22.70 -6.65
N LYS A 226 7.66 -22.06 -6.68
CA LYS A 226 8.63 -22.05 -5.57
C LYS A 226 8.06 -21.46 -4.28
N SER A 227 7.27 -20.40 -4.39
CA SER A 227 6.55 -19.78 -3.27
C SER A 227 5.44 -20.64 -2.67
N LYS A 228 5.02 -21.72 -3.35
CA LYS A 228 4.01 -22.68 -2.90
C LYS A 228 2.72 -21.98 -2.43
N HIS A 229 2.43 -22.01 -1.12
CA HIS A 229 1.23 -21.45 -0.52
C HIS A 229 1.27 -19.92 -0.31
N ASN A 230 2.43 -19.28 -0.50
CA ASN A 230 2.59 -17.81 -0.43
C ASN A 230 2.68 -17.15 -1.82
N TYR A 231 2.39 -17.88 -2.90
CA TYR A 231 2.54 -17.40 -4.28
C TYR A 231 1.74 -16.11 -4.60
N MET A 232 2.47 -15.06 -4.97
CA MET A 232 1.95 -13.78 -5.44
C MET A 232 2.30 -13.56 -6.93
N PRO A 233 1.37 -13.72 -7.89
CA PRO A 233 1.73 -13.89 -9.30
C PRO A 233 2.50 -12.73 -9.96
N CYS A 234 2.16 -11.47 -9.66
CA CYS A 234 2.82 -10.28 -10.24
C CYS A 234 4.14 -9.88 -9.54
N ILE A 235 4.60 -10.73 -8.62
CA ILE A 235 5.58 -10.42 -7.57
C ILE A 235 6.63 -11.55 -7.49
N ASP A 236 6.20 -12.81 -7.69
CA ASP A 236 7.00 -14.04 -7.66
C ASP A 236 7.26 -14.58 -9.08
N VAL A 237 7.80 -13.74 -9.96
CA VAL A 237 7.96 -14.10 -11.37
C VAL A 237 9.09 -15.09 -11.59
N GLU A 238 8.74 -16.36 -11.73
CA GLU A 238 9.62 -17.43 -12.18
C GLU A 238 9.97 -17.30 -13.67
N SER A 239 10.86 -16.35 -13.98
CA SER A 239 11.41 -16.18 -15.33
C SER A 239 12.55 -17.19 -15.59
N GLY A 240 12.41 -17.99 -16.66
CA GLY A 240 13.42 -18.96 -17.06
C GLY A 240 14.72 -18.32 -17.58
N PHE A 241 15.84 -18.97 -17.27
CA PHE A 241 17.15 -18.82 -17.95
C PHE A 241 17.59 -17.40 -18.35
N THR A 242 17.65 -16.46 -17.40
CA THR A 242 18.46 -15.23 -17.56
C THR A 242 19.19 -14.87 -16.27
N ARG A 243 20.50 -14.58 -16.34
CA ARG A 243 21.39 -14.29 -15.18
C ARG A 243 21.17 -12.89 -14.54
N LEU A 244 19.95 -12.37 -14.58
CA LEU A 244 19.58 -11.01 -14.14
C LEU A 244 18.55 -11.06 -12.99
N GLN A 245 18.78 -11.92 -11.99
CA GLN A 245 17.84 -12.10 -10.88
C GLN A 245 17.81 -10.88 -9.94
N SER A 246 18.96 -10.27 -9.65
CA SER A 246 19.10 -9.15 -8.69
C SER A 246 18.30 -7.89 -9.03
N TYR A 247 17.94 -7.67 -10.30
CA TYR A 247 17.19 -6.48 -10.72
C TYR A 247 15.68 -6.70 -10.84
N ARG A 248 15.18 -7.95 -10.92
CA ARG A 248 13.77 -8.23 -11.26
C ARG A 248 12.81 -8.24 -10.07
N HIS A 249 13.28 -8.37 -8.84
CA HIS A 249 12.40 -8.38 -7.66
C HIS A 249 11.82 -6.99 -7.32
N ARG A 250 12.44 -5.92 -7.83
CA ARG A 250 12.06 -4.52 -7.62
C ARG A 250 10.98 -3.97 -8.55
N GLU A 251 10.46 -4.76 -9.49
CA GLU A 251 9.46 -4.30 -10.48
C GLU A 251 8.23 -5.21 -10.53
N ARG A 252 7.04 -4.65 -10.25
CA ARG A 252 5.76 -5.36 -10.42
C ARG A 252 5.63 -5.83 -11.87
N THR A 253 5.59 -7.14 -12.07
CA THR A 253 5.68 -7.78 -13.38
C THR A 253 4.64 -8.89 -13.43
N CYS A 254 3.53 -8.67 -14.12
CA CYS A 254 2.45 -9.66 -14.19
C CYS A 254 2.66 -10.71 -15.29
N PRO A 255 2.22 -11.97 -15.09
CA PRO A 255 2.18 -12.97 -16.15
C PRO A 255 1.28 -12.52 -17.32
N LYS A 256 1.78 -12.59 -18.56
CA LYS A 256 1.03 -12.21 -19.79
C LYS A 256 -0.30 -12.97 -19.99
N VAL A 257 -0.43 -14.13 -19.35
CA VAL A 257 -1.67 -14.89 -19.22
C VAL A 257 -1.92 -15.05 -17.72
N PRO A 258 -3.05 -14.55 -17.17
CA PRO A 258 -3.38 -14.72 -15.76
C PRO A 258 -3.36 -16.20 -15.32
N PRO A 259 -2.91 -16.51 -14.09
CA PRO A 259 -2.81 -17.88 -13.63
C PRO A 259 -4.20 -18.51 -13.45
N MET A 260 -4.45 -19.60 -14.17
CA MET A 260 -5.63 -20.45 -13.99
C MET A 260 -5.29 -21.67 -13.12
N CYS A 261 -4.80 -21.40 -11.90
CA CYS A 261 -4.46 -22.40 -10.89
C CYS A 261 -4.79 -21.88 -9.49
N LEU A 262 -5.16 -22.78 -8.57
CA LEU A 262 -5.46 -22.44 -7.19
C LEU A 262 -4.18 -22.48 -6.35
N VAL A 263 -3.97 -21.48 -5.49
CA VAL A 263 -2.84 -21.50 -4.57
C VAL A 263 -3.09 -22.57 -3.48
N PRO A 264 -2.16 -23.50 -3.25
CA PRO A 264 -2.32 -24.54 -2.24
C PRO A 264 -2.41 -23.95 -0.83
N LEU A 265 -2.99 -24.70 0.09
CA LEU A 265 -2.87 -24.44 1.52
C LEU A 265 -1.44 -24.78 1.99
N PRO A 266 -1.00 -24.30 3.18
CA PRO A 266 0.20 -24.82 3.82
C PRO A 266 0.09 -26.33 4.05
N HIS A 267 1.24 -27.01 4.12
CA HIS A 267 1.30 -28.49 4.16
C HIS A 267 0.53 -29.09 5.34
N ASP A 268 0.60 -28.44 6.49
CA ASP A 268 -0.01 -28.89 7.75
C ASP A 268 -1.44 -28.36 7.92
N GLY A 269 -2.03 -27.77 6.87
CA GLY A 269 -3.34 -27.13 6.86
C GLY A 269 -3.30 -25.60 6.93
N TYR A 270 -4.48 -24.99 6.95
CA TYR A 270 -4.70 -23.58 7.30
C TYR A 270 -5.92 -23.53 8.21
N ASP A 271 -5.81 -22.82 9.32
CA ASP A 271 -6.85 -22.76 10.35
C ASP A 271 -7.54 -21.40 10.40
N SER A 272 -8.75 -21.37 10.94
CA SER A 272 -9.49 -20.14 11.25
C SER A 272 -8.59 -19.16 12.02
N PRO A 273 -8.46 -17.90 11.56
CA PRO A 273 -7.63 -16.90 12.25
C PRO A 273 -8.06 -16.67 13.70
N VAL A 274 -7.14 -16.10 14.49
CA VAL A 274 -7.49 -15.53 15.79
C VAL A 274 -8.46 -14.37 15.54
N ARG A 275 -9.54 -14.26 16.32
CA ARG A 275 -10.50 -13.15 16.18
C ARG A 275 -9.87 -11.83 16.63
N TRP A 276 -10.41 -10.72 16.13
CA TRP A 276 -10.12 -9.39 16.66
C TRP A 276 -10.88 -9.19 17.99
N PRO A 277 -10.27 -8.61 19.05
CA PRO A 277 -8.97 -7.93 19.08
C PRO A 277 -7.77 -8.83 19.42
N GLU A 278 -7.94 -10.09 19.80
CA GLU A 278 -6.82 -10.97 20.21
C GLU A 278 -5.77 -11.16 19.09
N SER A 279 -6.18 -11.06 17.83
CA SER A 279 -5.30 -11.12 16.65
C SER A 279 -4.20 -10.06 16.66
N ASN A 280 -4.44 -8.90 17.28
CA ASN A 280 -3.40 -7.87 17.49
C ASN A 280 -2.23 -8.45 18.32
N LEU A 281 -2.53 -9.22 19.37
CA LEU A 281 -1.54 -9.72 20.33
C LEU A 281 -0.97 -11.10 19.99
N LYS A 282 -1.68 -11.89 19.18
CA LYS A 282 -1.24 -13.24 18.77
C LYS A 282 -1.89 -13.72 17.46
N ILE A 283 -1.14 -14.45 16.65
CA ILE A 283 -1.67 -15.18 15.48
C ILE A 283 -1.28 -16.66 15.52
N LEU A 284 -1.93 -17.50 14.73
CA LEU A 284 -1.55 -18.91 14.59
C LEU A 284 -0.28 -19.00 13.74
N TYR A 285 0.82 -19.48 14.33
CA TYR A 285 2.12 -19.56 13.65
C TYR A 285 2.06 -20.36 12.33
N LYS A 286 1.25 -21.43 12.32
CA LYS A 286 1.01 -22.30 11.15
C LYS A 286 0.47 -21.57 9.92
N ASN A 287 -0.29 -20.48 10.09
CA ASN A 287 -0.83 -19.71 8.97
C ASN A 287 0.25 -18.86 8.25
N VAL A 288 1.38 -18.57 8.93
CA VAL A 288 2.53 -17.77 8.44
C VAL A 288 3.86 -18.55 8.42
N ALA A 289 3.83 -19.87 8.57
CA ALA A 289 5.01 -20.67 8.83
C ALA A 289 5.91 -20.86 7.59
N HIS A 290 6.95 -20.02 7.45
CA HIS A 290 8.00 -20.18 6.43
C HIS A 290 9.43 -20.06 7.00
N PRO A 291 10.46 -20.63 6.32
CA PRO A 291 11.82 -20.72 6.89
C PRO A 291 12.51 -19.39 7.19
N LYS A 292 12.27 -18.33 6.39
CA LYS A 292 12.87 -17.00 6.64
C LYS A 292 12.35 -16.40 7.95
N LEU A 293 11.04 -16.39 8.21
CA LEU A 293 10.46 -16.01 9.52
C LEU A 293 11.02 -16.87 10.67
N ALA A 294 11.11 -18.18 10.49
CA ALA A 294 11.66 -19.10 11.50
C ALA A 294 13.15 -18.84 11.84
N ALA A 295 13.90 -18.22 10.94
CA ALA A 295 15.26 -17.74 11.20
C ALA A 295 15.25 -16.35 11.84
N TYR A 296 14.49 -15.40 11.28
CA TYR A 296 14.33 -14.02 11.77
C TYR A 296 13.92 -13.95 13.25
N MET A 297 12.97 -14.79 13.67
CA MET A 297 12.50 -14.91 15.05
C MET A 297 13.58 -15.29 16.08
N LYS A 298 14.74 -15.80 15.66
CA LYS A 298 15.84 -16.13 16.59
C LYS A 298 16.63 -14.91 17.04
N ASN A 299 16.56 -13.83 16.26
CA ASN A 299 17.33 -12.61 16.49
C ASN A 299 16.47 -11.48 17.10
N HIS A 300 15.16 -11.66 17.20
CA HIS A 300 14.20 -10.64 17.64
C HIS A 300 13.44 -11.09 18.88
N ASN A 301 13.33 -10.21 19.87
CA ASN A 301 12.67 -10.45 21.15
C ASN A 301 11.15 -10.19 21.09
N TRP A 302 10.72 -9.19 20.32
CA TRP A 302 9.30 -8.81 20.15
C TRP A 302 8.44 -9.86 19.42
N LEU A 303 9.03 -10.95 18.92
CA LEU A 303 8.36 -11.95 18.08
C LEU A 303 8.49 -13.38 18.62
N ILE A 304 7.68 -13.72 19.63
CA ILE A 304 7.88 -14.93 20.44
C ILE A 304 6.96 -16.06 19.98
N LYS A 305 7.50 -17.25 19.68
CA LYS A 305 6.68 -18.46 19.52
C LYS A 305 6.28 -19.02 20.88
N SER A 306 4.97 -19.15 21.11
CA SER A 306 4.41 -19.77 22.32
C SER A 306 3.40 -20.84 21.94
N GLY A 307 3.82 -22.11 22.00
CA GLY A 307 3.03 -23.25 21.54
C GLY A 307 2.75 -23.16 20.02
N GLU A 308 1.47 -23.12 19.66
CA GLU A 308 1.01 -22.92 18.28
C GLU A 308 0.93 -21.44 17.86
N TYR A 309 1.02 -20.52 18.82
CA TYR A 309 0.87 -19.08 18.57
C TYR A 309 2.22 -18.39 18.30
N LEU A 310 2.15 -17.36 17.48
CA LEU A 310 3.13 -16.29 17.34
C LEU A 310 2.61 -15.10 18.13
N MET A 311 3.35 -14.68 19.15
CA MET A 311 2.96 -13.64 20.12
C MET A 311 3.71 -12.33 19.86
N PHE A 312 3.02 -11.21 20.05
CA PHE A 312 3.54 -9.85 19.95
C PHE A 312 3.40 -9.17 21.32
N PRO A 313 4.43 -9.19 22.20
CA PRO A 313 4.34 -8.63 23.54
C PRO A 313 4.26 -7.09 23.48
N GLN A 314 3.21 -6.47 24.01
CA GLN A 314 3.01 -5.01 23.92
C GLN A 314 4.16 -4.17 24.55
N ASN A 315 4.95 -4.77 25.44
CA ASN A 315 6.12 -4.15 26.04
C ASN A 315 7.44 -4.39 25.27
N GLN A 316 7.37 -4.93 24.05
CA GLN A 316 8.53 -5.17 23.19
C GLN A 316 8.17 -4.83 21.73
N SER A 317 8.98 -3.96 21.13
CA SER A 317 8.90 -3.56 19.73
C SER A 317 10.30 -3.51 19.12
N GLU A 318 10.37 -3.33 17.81
CA GLU A 318 11.61 -3.03 17.07
C GLU A 318 12.27 -1.72 17.55
N PHE A 319 11.45 -0.78 18.04
CA PHE A 319 11.86 0.37 18.82
C PHE A 319 12.20 -0.07 20.26
N LYS A 320 13.46 0.06 20.64
CA LYS A 320 13.91 0.11 22.05
C LYS A 320 13.10 1.19 22.78
N GLY A 321 12.71 0.96 24.04
CA GLY A 321 11.82 1.86 24.80
C GLY A 321 10.32 1.60 24.58
N GLY A 322 9.92 1.02 23.44
CA GLY A 322 8.52 0.76 23.11
C GLY A 322 7.95 1.78 22.10
N VAL A 323 7.03 1.33 21.25
CA VAL A 323 6.44 2.19 20.21
C VAL A 323 5.60 3.35 20.76
N VAL A 324 5.08 3.23 21.99
CA VAL A 324 4.33 4.32 22.65
C VAL A 324 5.26 5.50 22.96
N HIS A 325 6.42 5.24 23.57
CA HIS A 325 7.48 6.24 23.77
C HIS A 325 7.91 6.87 22.44
N TYR A 326 8.07 6.08 21.38
CA TYR A 326 8.42 6.58 20.05
C TYR A 326 7.35 7.52 19.44
N LEU A 327 6.07 7.19 19.60
CA LEU A 327 4.97 8.06 19.15
C LEU A 327 4.85 9.34 19.98
N GLU A 328 5.00 9.23 21.31
CA GLU A 328 5.03 10.37 22.24
C GLU A 328 6.23 11.28 21.98
N TYR A 329 7.39 10.73 21.64
CA TYR A 329 8.60 11.47 21.27
C TYR A 329 8.43 12.23 19.94
N ILE A 330 7.80 11.62 18.92
CA ILE A 330 7.44 12.31 17.67
C ILE A 330 6.51 13.50 17.97
N GLU A 331 5.51 13.29 18.83
CA GLU A 331 4.52 14.31 19.23
C GLU A 331 5.15 15.40 20.13
N GLU A 332 6.18 15.10 20.93
CA GLU A 332 7.00 16.10 21.64
C GLU A 332 7.87 16.93 20.68
N MET A 333 8.41 16.32 19.63
CA MET A 333 9.25 17.02 18.64
C MET A 333 8.46 17.97 17.75
N VAL A 334 7.25 17.58 17.32
CA VAL A 334 6.34 18.40 16.51
C VAL A 334 4.91 18.23 17.04
N PRO A 335 4.48 19.06 18.00
CA PRO A 335 3.17 18.94 18.64
C PRO A 335 1.99 18.99 17.66
N ASP A 336 2.12 19.74 16.56
CA ASP A 336 1.06 19.94 15.56
C ASP A 336 0.65 18.65 14.81
N ILE A 337 1.37 17.54 15.01
CA ILE A 337 1.00 16.21 14.50
C ILE A 337 -0.29 15.68 15.15
N GLU A 338 -0.56 16.01 16.43
CA GLU A 338 -1.71 15.58 17.26
C GLU A 338 -2.45 14.32 16.73
N TRP A 339 -1.86 13.14 16.97
CA TRP A 339 -2.28 11.90 16.34
C TRP A 339 -3.77 11.59 16.62
N GLY A 340 -4.56 11.40 15.55
CA GLY A 340 -6.00 11.12 15.62
C GLY A 340 -6.88 12.36 15.50
N LYS A 341 -6.30 13.54 15.68
CA LYS A 341 -6.97 14.84 15.57
C LYS A 341 -6.59 15.51 14.25
N ASN A 342 -5.30 15.81 14.05
CA ASN A 342 -4.79 16.51 12.85
C ASN A 342 -4.36 15.49 11.78
N ILE A 343 -3.75 14.38 12.20
CA ILE A 343 -3.35 13.27 11.32
C ILE A 343 -4.30 12.09 11.47
N ARG A 344 -4.89 11.63 10.36
CA ARG A 344 -5.86 10.52 10.31
C ARG A 344 -5.43 9.39 9.37
N VAL A 345 -4.82 9.67 8.22
CA VAL A 345 -4.38 8.65 7.25
C VAL A 345 -2.86 8.67 7.09
N VAL A 346 -2.22 7.53 7.36
CA VAL A 346 -0.76 7.39 7.37
C VAL A 346 -0.32 6.27 6.42
N LEU A 347 0.69 6.53 5.59
CA LEU A 347 1.43 5.47 4.90
C LEU A 347 2.62 5.05 5.77
N ASP A 348 2.63 3.79 6.19
CA ASP A 348 3.76 3.20 6.93
C ASP A 348 4.64 2.45 5.93
N VAL A 349 5.78 3.02 5.56
CA VAL A 349 6.64 2.51 4.48
C VAL A 349 7.56 1.43 5.01
N GLY A 350 7.37 0.20 4.52
CA GLY A 350 7.93 -1.01 5.12
C GLY A 350 6.88 -1.78 5.91
N CYS A 351 7.27 -2.93 6.45
CA CYS A 351 6.49 -3.70 7.42
C CYS A 351 7.46 -4.31 8.42
N SER A 352 7.54 -3.76 9.63
CA SER A 352 8.33 -4.32 10.71
C SER A 352 7.47 -5.17 11.65
N ASP A 353 7.25 -4.72 12.88
CA ASP A 353 6.52 -5.43 13.93
C ASP A 353 5.03 -5.06 14.01
N SER A 354 4.50 -4.29 13.04
CA SER A 354 3.16 -3.67 13.01
C SER A 354 2.77 -2.89 14.30
N SER A 355 3.71 -2.60 15.21
CA SER A 355 3.40 -1.96 16.51
C SER A 355 3.00 -0.49 16.34
N PHE A 356 3.59 0.16 15.33
CA PHE A 356 3.25 1.53 14.91
C PHE A 356 1.79 1.60 14.43
N ALA A 357 1.41 0.74 13.46
CA ALA A 357 0.02 0.63 13.00
C ALA A 357 -0.96 0.22 14.11
N ALA A 358 -0.54 -0.60 15.06
CA ALA A 358 -1.36 -0.98 16.22
C ALA A 358 -1.66 0.20 17.15
N SER A 359 -0.62 0.94 17.56
CA SER A 359 -0.77 2.06 18.51
C SER A 359 -1.38 3.30 17.87
N LEU A 360 -1.22 3.48 16.55
CA LEU A 360 -1.96 4.48 15.78
C LEU A 360 -3.46 4.16 15.70
N LEU A 361 -3.85 2.89 15.54
CA LEU A 361 -5.26 2.49 15.52
C LEU A 361 -5.97 2.77 16.87
N ASP A 362 -5.27 2.63 17.99
CA ASP A 362 -5.77 2.99 19.33
C ASP A 362 -5.94 4.52 19.51
N LYS A 363 -5.30 5.34 18.65
CA LYS A 363 -5.49 6.79 18.53
C LYS A 363 -6.44 7.20 17.38
N ASP A 364 -7.27 6.30 16.86
CA ASP A 364 -8.16 6.59 15.72
C ASP A 364 -7.42 7.03 14.42
N VAL A 365 -6.16 6.60 14.25
CA VAL A 365 -5.36 6.82 13.03
C VAL A 365 -5.32 5.55 12.18
N LEU A 366 -5.65 5.68 10.89
CA LEU A 366 -5.68 4.58 9.93
C LEU A 366 -4.35 4.49 9.18
N ALA A 367 -3.43 3.70 9.72
CA ALA A 367 -2.16 3.37 9.07
C ALA A 367 -2.35 2.27 8.01
N LEU A 368 -1.86 2.52 6.79
CA LEU A 368 -1.70 1.54 5.72
C LEU A 368 -0.22 1.18 5.58
N SER A 369 0.16 -0.04 5.96
CA SER A 369 1.55 -0.51 5.82
C SER A 369 1.85 -0.96 4.38
N LEU A 370 3.01 -0.56 3.86
CA LEU A 370 3.48 -0.87 2.51
C LEU A 370 4.57 -1.95 2.59
N GLY A 371 4.17 -3.18 2.31
CA GLY A 371 5.06 -4.34 2.21
C GLY A 371 5.98 -4.25 0.99
N LEU A 372 7.20 -3.75 1.22
CA LEU A 372 8.25 -3.66 0.21
C LEU A 372 8.83 -5.04 -0.11
N LYS A 373 8.93 -5.41 -1.40
CA LYS A 373 9.63 -6.64 -1.82
C LYS A 373 11.12 -6.41 -2.08
N ASP A 374 11.86 -6.23 -0.99
CA ASP A 374 13.33 -6.27 -0.94
C ASP A 374 13.78 -7.21 0.22
N ASP A 375 13.47 -8.49 0.08
CA ASP A 375 13.98 -9.66 0.86
C ASP A 375 13.70 -9.82 2.37
N LEU A 376 13.26 -8.78 3.09
CA LEU A 376 13.21 -8.78 4.57
C LEU A 376 11.94 -9.42 5.17
N VAL A 377 11.74 -10.73 4.93
CA VAL A 377 10.71 -11.59 5.57
C VAL A 377 9.24 -11.28 5.18
N ASP A 378 8.35 -12.26 5.32
CA ASP A 378 6.92 -12.14 4.97
C ASP A 378 6.13 -11.36 6.06
N LEU A 379 6.72 -10.29 6.64
CA LEU A 379 6.12 -9.50 7.73
C LEU A 379 4.83 -8.79 7.32
N ALA A 380 4.67 -8.45 6.05
CA ALA A 380 3.39 -8.00 5.50
C ALA A 380 2.28 -9.08 5.59
N GLN A 381 2.61 -10.37 5.47
CA GLN A 381 1.65 -11.46 5.75
C GLN A 381 1.30 -11.51 7.24
N VAL A 382 2.29 -11.30 8.12
CA VAL A 382 2.07 -11.25 9.58
C VAL A 382 1.15 -10.08 9.96
N SER A 383 1.35 -8.91 9.36
CA SER A 383 0.50 -7.71 9.52
C SER A 383 -0.96 -7.98 9.11
N LEU A 384 -1.16 -8.62 7.95
CA LEU A 384 -2.48 -9.04 7.46
C LEU A 384 -3.14 -10.10 8.36
N GLU A 385 -2.38 -11.07 8.87
CA GLU A 385 -2.88 -12.10 9.79
C GLU A 385 -3.21 -11.55 11.20
N ARG A 386 -2.56 -10.46 11.65
CA ARG A 386 -2.95 -9.73 12.88
C ARG A 386 -4.20 -8.87 12.68
N GLY A 387 -4.49 -8.48 11.44
CA GLY A 387 -5.66 -7.70 11.07
C GLY A 387 -5.39 -6.20 10.85
N PHE A 388 -4.23 -5.83 10.28
CA PHE A 388 -3.89 -4.45 9.93
C PHE A 388 -3.98 -4.20 8.42
N ALA A 389 -4.27 -2.95 8.04
CA ALA A 389 -4.34 -2.54 6.65
C ALA A 389 -2.94 -2.61 6.03
N THR A 390 -2.76 -3.44 4.99
CA THR A 390 -1.45 -3.67 4.37
C THR A 390 -1.60 -3.96 2.88
N VAL A 391 -0.67 -3.43 2.08
CA VAL A 391 -0.56 -3.69 0.64
C VAL A 391 0.88 -4.08 0.29
N VAL A 392 1.08 -5.00 -0.65
CA VAL A 392 2.41 -5.45 -1.09
C VAL A 392 2.71 -4.88 -2.47
N SER A 393 3.70 -3.99 -2.57
CA SER A 393 4.17 -3.45 -3.85
C SER A 393 5.68 -3.24 -3.86
N PRO A 394 6.39 -3.58 -4.95
CA PRO A 394 7.73 -3.09 -5.21
C PRO A 394 7.72 -1.55 -5.37
N PHE A 395 8.74 -0.89 -4.85
CA PHE A 395 8.86 0.58 -4.79
C PHE A 395 10.25 0.99 -5.29
N ALA A 396 10.39 1.20 -6.60
CA ALA A 396 11.70 1.42 -7.23
C ALA A 396 11.71 2.25 -8.52
N ARG A 397 10.73 2.06 -9.42
CA ARG A 397 10.71 2.72 -10.75
C ARG A 397 9.35 3.20 -11.25
N ARG A 398 8.25 2.82 -10.58
CA ARG A 398 6.87 3.19 -10.96
C ARG A 398 6.17 3.83 -9.78
N ARG A 399 5.25 4.75 -10.05
CA ARG A 399 4.38 5.37 -9.04
C ARG A 399 3.68 4.28 -8.22
N LEU A 400 3.51 4.52 -6.92
CA LEU A 400 2.67 3.69 -6.06
C LEU A 400 1.20 3.87 -6.48
N PRO A 401 0.31 2.87 -6.30
CA PRO A 401 -1.07 2.88 -6.79
C PRO A 401 -2.01 3.75 -5.95
N PHE A 402 -1.59 4.97 -5.63
CA PHE A 402 -2.29 6.00 -4.88
C PHE A 402 -2.36 7.30 -5.69
N PRO A 403 -3.38 8.16 -5.45
CA PRO A 403 -3.41 9.50 -6.02
C PRO A 403 -2.32 10.39 -5.42
N SER A 404 -2.20 11.60 -5.93
CA SER A 404 -1.35 12.64 -5.33
C SER A 404 -2.02 13.28 -4.11
N GLY A 405 -1.25 13.84 -3.19
CA GLY A 405 -1.75 14.64 -2.06
C GLY A 405 -2.58 13.93 -0.98
N VAL A 406 -2.73 12.60 -1.03
CA VAL A 406 -3.72 11.87 -0.21
C VAL A 406 -3.32 11.56 1.23
N PHE A 407 -2.04 11.37 1.53
CA PHE A 407 -1.58 11.00 2.87
C PHE A 407 -1.31 12.24 3.72
N ASP A 408 -1.83 12.25 4.95
CA ASP A 408 -1.62 13.35 5.89
C ASP A 408 -0.18 13.30 6.45
N ALA A 409 0.30 12.09 6.74
CA ALA A 409 1.70 11.82 7.09
C ALA A 409 2.20 10.51 6.47
N ILE A 410 3.51 10.40 6.28
CA ILE A 410 4.18 9.21 5.76
C ILE A 410 5.36 8.87 6.68
N HIS A 411 5.38 7.65 7.20
CA HIS A 411 6.36 7.14 8.15
C HIS A 411 7.31 6.15 7.48
N CYS A 412 8.58 6.13 7.90
CA CYS A 412 9.51 5.06 7.56
C CYS A 412 10.44 4.75 8.75
N GLY A 413 10.05 3.74 9.54
CA GLY A 413 10.78 3.28 10.72
C GLY A 413 11.97 2.38 10.37
N HIS A 414 13.15 2.68 10.94
CA HIS A 414 14.41 1.96 10.73
C HIS A 414 14.84 1.80 9.24
N CYS A 415 14.36 2.69 8.37
CA CYS A 415 14.43 2.48 6.93
C CYS A 415 15.82 2.74 6.32
N THR A 416 16.48 1.68 5.86
CA THR A 416 17.69 1.77 5.02
C THR A 416 17.37 2.03 3.54
N MET A 417 16.28 2.75 3.24
CA MET A 417 15.86 3.06 1.87
C MET A 417 16.75 4.18 1.31
N PRO A 418 17.35 4.02 0.11
CA PRO A 418 18.31 4.98 -0.43
C PRO A 418 17.59 6.17 -1.08
N TRP A 419 16.90 6.98 -0.26
CA TRP A 419 16.00 8.07 -0.68
C TRP A 419 16.61 9.06 -1.66
N HIS A 420 17.89 9.42 -1.47
CA HIS A 420 18.64 10.35 -2.31
C HIS A 420 19.11 9.74 -3.66
N SER A 421 19.12 8.41 -3.77
CA SER A 421 19.69 7.70 -4.94
C SER A 421 18.76 7.76 -6.16
N HIS A 422 19.31 7.46 -7.34
CA HIS A 422 18.58 7.47 -8.62
C HIS A 422 17.81 8.78 -8.87
N GLU A 423 18.49 9.93 -8.70
CA GLU A 423 17.91 11.28 -8.84
C GLU A 423 16.74 11.56 -7.86
N GLY A 424 16.70 10.89 -6.71
CA GLY A 424 15.67 11.11 -5.69
C GLY A 424 14.27 10.55 -6.02
N LYS A 425 14.14 9.68 -7.03
CA LYS A 425 12.86 9.15 -7.55
C LYS A 425 11.93 8.57 -6.48
N LEU A 426 12.48 7.95 -5.43
CA LEU A 426 11.71 7.45 -4.29
C LEU A 426 11.09 8.59 -3.48
N LEU A 427 11.90 9.59 -3.10
CA LEU A 427 11.44 10.74 -2.31
C LEU A 427 10.49 11.65 -3.10
N LEU A 428 10.68 11.76 -4.42
CA LEU A 428 9.76 12.48 -5.31
C LEU A 428 8.39 11.78 -5.42
N GLU A 429 8.35 10.46 -5.35
CA GLU A 429 7.08 9.73 -5.27
C GLU A 429 6.40 9.90 -3.90
N ILE A 430 7.16 9.95 -2.80
CA ILE A 430 6.62 10.34 -1.49
C ILE A 430 6.07 11.77 -1.55
N ASN A 431 6.80 12.72 -2.13
CA ASN A 431 6.34 14.10 -2.33
C ASN A 431 5.08 14.21 -3.21
N ARG A 432 4.87 13.28 -4.16
CA ARG A 432 3.63 13.21 -4.95
C ARG A 432 2.44 12.86 -4.07
N ILE A 433 2.55 11.80 -3.27
CA ILE A 433 1.40 11.22 -2.52
C ILE A 433 1.15 11.85 -1.14
N LEU A 434 2.11 12.62 -0.61
CA LEU A 434 1.98 13.42 0.62
C LEU A 434 1.16 14.70 0.36
N ARG A 435 0.22 15.04 1.25
CA ARG A 435 -0.55 16.31 1.20
C ARG A 435 0.36 17.54 1.32
N PRO A 436 0.09 18.69 0.67
CA PRO A 436 0.76 19.95 1.00
C PRO A 436 0.68 20.25 2.51
N GLY A 437 1.74 20.75 3.12
CA GLY A 437 1.85 20.88 4.59
C GLY A 437 2.01 19.56 5.36
N GLY A 438 1.91 18.39 4.70
CA GLY A 438 1.98 17.08 5.33
C GLY A 438 3.39 16.65 5.75
N TYR A 439 3.46 15.68 6.66
CA TYR A 439 4.70 15.27 7.33
C TYR A 439 5.33 14.00 6.73
N PHE A 440 6.66 14.00 6.59
CA PHE A 440 7.45 12.79 6.36
C PHE A 440 8.36 12.52 7.56
N ILE A 441 8.14 11.38 8.23
CA ILE A 441 8.82 10.97 9.45
C ILE A 441 9.77 9.84 9.11
N LEU A 442 11.08 10.14 9.09
CA LEU A 442 12.15 9.19 8.79
C LEU A 442 12.96 8.90 10.05
N SER A 443 13.11 7.61 10.38
CA SER A 443 13.82 7.18 11.57
C SER A 443 14.91 6.17 11.23
N THR A 444 16.16 6.49 11.54
CA THR A 444 17.35 5.71 11.17
C THR A 444 18.25 5.44 12.37
N LYS A 445 18.81 4.23 12.48
CA LYS A 445 19.76 3.88 13.56
C LYS A 445 21.18 4.34 13.23
N HIS A 446 21.64 4.11 12.00
CA HIS A 446 23.00 4.42 11.55
C HIS A 446 22.99 4.93 10.09
N ASP A 447 22.82 6.23 9.90
CA ASP A 447 23.11 6.87 8.60
C ASP A 447 24.61 7.15 8.45
N SER A 448 25.14 6.97 7.24
CA SER A 448 26.45 7.53 6.88
C SER A 448 26.31 9.04 6.62
N ILE A 449 27.32 9.83 7.01
CA ILE A 449 27.36 11.28 6.77
C ILE A 449 27.09 11.63 5.30
N GLU A 450 27.65 10.86 4.36
CA GLU A 450 27.41 11.01 2.91
C GLU A 450 25.92 10.86 2.52
N ALA A 451 25.22 9.91 3.12
CA ALA A 451 23.80 9.66 2.88
C ALA A 451 22.91 10.75 3.52
N GLU A 452 23.31 11.26 4.68
CA GLU A 452 22.67 12.41 5.33
C GLU A 452 22.86 13.70 4.51
N GLU A 453 24.08 14.01 4.08
CA GLU A 453 24.37 15.19 3.24
C GLU A 453 23.60 15.12 1.91
N ALA A 454 23.57 13.95 1.28
CA ALA A 454 22.80 13.73 0.05
C ALA A 454 21.28 13.83 0.27
N MET A 455 20.76 13.32 1.40
CA MET A 455 19.35 13.46 1.76
C MET A 455 18.99 14.93 2.02
N ASN A 456 19.76 15.63 2.86
CA ASN A 456 19.57 17.04 3.19
C ASN A 456 19.64 17.93 1.94
N SER A 457 20.60 17.69 1.04
CA SER A 457 20.69 18.38 -0.25
C SER A 457 19.48 18.11 -1.15
N LEU A 458 18.92 16.90 -1.13
CA LEU A 458 17.72 16.57 -1.90
C LEU A 458 16.48 17.24 -1.29
N THR A 459 16.25 17.13 0.02
CA THR A 459 15.09 17.73 0.71
C THR A 459 15.05 19.24 0.55
N SER A 460 16.19 19.92 0.69
CA SER A 460 16.28 21.36 0.40
C SER A 460 16.08 21.68 -1.09
N SER A 461 16.46 20.80 -2.01
CA SER A 461 16.20 21.02 -3.45
C SER A 461 14.72 20.88 -3.83
N ILE A 462 13.94 20.14 -3.04
CA ILE A 462 12.47 19.99 -3.18
C ILE A 462 11.68 20.86 -2.18
N CYS A 463 12.37 21.82 -1.54
CA CYS A 463 11.82 22.78 -0.58
C CYS A 463 11.17 22.20 0.68
N TRP A 464 11.47 20.96 1.05
CA TRP A 464 10.98 20.40 2.31
C TRP A 464 11.64 21.08 3.52
N ASN A 465 10.80 21.55 4.44
CA ASN A 465 11.24 22.07 5.73
C ASN A 465 11.69 20.91 6.63
N ILE A 466 12.73 21.12 7.43
CA ILE A 466 13.11 20.20 8.52
C ILE A 466 12.55 20.81 9.80
N LEU A 467 11.49 20.22 10.34
CA LEU A 467 10.87 20.68 11.59
C LEU A 467 11.62 20.17 12.81
N ALA A 468 12.07 18.92 12.76
CA ALA A 468 12.84 18.32 13.83
C ALA A 468 13.92 17.37 13.31
N HIS A 469 15.07 17.37 13.98
CA HIS A 469 16.11 16.34 13.90
C HIS A 469 16.70 16.18 15.30
N LYS A 470 16.39 15.05 15.96
CA LYS A 470 16.96 14.66 17.25
C LYS A 470 17.21 13.14 17.26
N THR A 471 18.15 12.69 18.08
CA THR A 471 18.26 11.27 18.44
C THR A 471 17.50 11.03 19.74
N ASP A 472 16.70 9.97 19.80
CA ASP A 472 16.08 9.51 21.04
C ASP A 472 17.10 8.68 21.83
N ASP A 473 17.47 9.17 23.02
CA ASP A 473 18.43 8.53 23.92
C ASP A 473 17.97 7.14 24.40
N VAL A 474 16.66 6.84 24.37
CA VAL A 474 16.11 5.54 24.79
C VAL A 474 16.17 4.52 23.67
N SER A 475 15.78 4.90 22.46
CA SER A 475 15.75 3.97 21.32
C SER A 475 17.07 3.85 20.55
N GLU A 476 17.99 4.82 20.73
CA GLU A 476 19.20 5.03 19.91
C GLU A 476 18.88 5.25 18.42
N VAL A 477 17.74 5.89 18.13
CA VAL A 477 17.26 6.17 16.76
C VAL A 477 17.30 7.67 16.49
N GLY A 478 17.92 8.08 15.38
CA GLY A 478 17.81 9.42 14.84
C GLY A 478 16.46 9.59 14.16
N VAL A 479 15.62 10.51 14.65
CA VAL A 479 14.31 10.81 14.09
C VAL A 479 14.36 12.17 13.40
N LYS A 480 13.94 12.20 12.14
CA LYS A 480 13.85 13.40 11.31
C LYS A 480 12.41 13.59 10.84
N ILE A 481 11.84 14.75 11.14
CA ILE A 481 10.50 15.13 10.71
C ILE A 481 10.63 16.26 9.69
N TYR A 482 10.25 15.94 8.46
CA TYR A 482 10.17 16.87 7.35
C TYR A 482 8.72 17.29 7.10
N GLN A 483 8.52 18.48 6.55
CA GLN A 483 7.22 18.97 6.11
C GLN A 483 7.28 19.37 4.63
N LYS A 484 6.30 18.94 3.85
CA LYS A 484 6.11 19.37 2.46
C LYS A 484 5.56 20.82 2.42
N PRO A 485 6.01 21.69 1.49
CA PRO A 485 5.45 23.03 1.32
C PRO A 485 3.91 23.06 1.18
N GLU A 486 3.33 24.17 1.61
CA GLU A 486 1.89 24.47 1.52
C GLU A 486 1.52 25.30 0.29
N SER A 487 2.48 26.01 -0.33
CA SER A 487 2.25 26.86 -1.50
C SER A 487 3.36 26.77 -2.55
N ASN A 488 3.06 27.23 -3.78
CA ASN A 488 4.03 27.27 -4.87
C ASN A 488 5.10 28.37 -4.71
N ASP A 489 4.90 29.38 -3.86
CA ASP A 489 5.85 30.49 -3.66
C ASP A 489 7.24 29.96 -3.27
N ILE A 490 7.28 28.92 -2.43
CA ILE A 490 8.52 28.28 -1.98
C ILE A 490 9.21 27.53 -3.14
N TYR A 491 8.47 27.06 -4.15
CA TYR A 491 9.04 26.51 -5.38
C TYR A 491 9.57 27.60 -6.33
N GLU A 492 9.01 28.80 -6.33
CA GLU A 492 9.51 29.92 -7.15
C GLU A 492 10.85 30.45 -6.65
N LEU A 493 11.02 30.53 -5.32
CA LEU A 493 12.25 30.96 -4.63
C LEU A 493 13.47 30.01 -4.85
N ARG A 494 13.29 28.90 -5.59
CA ARG A 494 14.33 27.90 -5.85
C ARG A 494 15.45 28.44 -6.77
N ARG A 495 16.56 28.84 -6.15
CA ARG A 495 17.83 29.24 -6.81
C ARG A 495 18.34 28.25 -7.88
N ARG A 496 17.96 26.97 -7.79
CA ARG A 496 18.20 25.95 -8.82
C ARG A 496 16.92 25.16 -9.03
N LYS A 497 16.33 25.24 -10.23
CA LYS A 497 15.15 24.46 -10.63
C LYS A 497 15.54 23.02 -11.02
N ASN A 498 16.22 22.32 -10.12
CA ASN A 498 16.59 20.90 -10.23
C ASN A 498 16.21 20.17 -8.93
N PRO A 499 15.27 19.21 -8.94
CA PRO A 499 14.47 18.77 -10.10
C PRO A 499 13.58 19.90 -10.65
N PRO A 500 13.29 19.93 -11.97
CA PRO A 500 12.37 20.91 -12.57
C PRO A 500 10.93 20.71 -12.05
N LEU A 501 10.03 21.64 -12.38
CA LEU A 501 8.60 21.35 -12.28
C LEU A 501 8.19 20.34 -13.37
N CYS A 502 7.13 19.56 -13.12
CA CYS A 502 6.51 18.72 -14.13
C CYS A 502 5.74 19.61 -15.15
N LYS A 503 5.38 19.06 -16.31
CA LYS A 503 4.52 19.78 -17.25
C LYS A 503 3.10 19.86 -16.69
N GLU A 504 2.42 20.96 -16.93
CA GLU A 504 1.04 21.20 -16.47
C GLU A 504 0.03 20.16 -16.99
N ASN A 505 0.30 19.54 -18.14
CA ASN A 505 -0.51 18.46 -18.70
C ASN A 505 -0.15 17.05 -18.19
N GLU A 506 0.82 16.88 -17.27
CA GLU A 506 1.08 15.59 -16.64
C GLU A 506 0.18 15.39 -15.41
N ASN A 507 -0.91 14.62 -15.58
CA ASN A 507 -1.80 14.23 -14.47
C ASN A 507 -0.98 13.67 -13.26
N PRO A 508 -1.14 14.24 -12.05
CA PRO A 508 -0.37 13.85 -10.87
C PRO A 508 -0.94 12.59 -10.18
N ASP A 509 -2.22 12.29 -10.35
CA ASP A 509 -2.92 11.14 -9.77
C ASP A 509 -2.73 9.86 -10.58
N ALA A 510 -2.50 10.00 -11.89
CA ALA A 510 -2.21 8.91 -12.83
C ALA A 510 -1.05 8.04 -12.33
N ALA A 511 -1.37 6.90 -11.72
CA ALA A 511 -0.41 6.06 -11.02
C ALA A 511 -0.12 4.72 -11.73
N TRP A 512 -1.12 4.10 -12.35
CA TRP A 512 -1.01 2.70 -12.77
C TRP A 512 0.01 2.50 -13.90
N TYR A 513 1.03 1.69 -13.62
CA TYR A 513 2.21 1.47 -14.47
C TYR A 513 3.03 2.72 -14.87
N VAL A 514 2.67 3.92 -14.40
CA VAL A 514 3.36 5.17 -14.70
C VAL A 514 4.77 5.19 -14.07
N PRO A 515 5.84 5.48 -14.83
CA PRO A 515 7.19 5.61 -14.27
C PRO A 515 7.32 6.75 -13.25
N MET A 516 8.14 6.55 -12.23
CA MET A 516 8.56 7.63 -11.32
C MET A 516 9.28 8.72 -12.14
N LYS A 517 8.88 9.98 -11.95
CA LYS A 517 9.45 11.14 -12.64
C LYS A 517 10.50 11.84 -11.77
N THR A 518 11.36 12.63 -12.41
CA THR A 518 12.34 13.51 -11.76
C THR A 518 11.96 14.97 -11.88
N CYS A 519 10.70 15.25 -11.58
CA CYS A 519 10.11 16.58 -11.56
C CYS A 519 9.19 16.71 -10.34
N LEU A 520 8.91 17.95 -9.94
CA LEU A 520 7.94 18.29 -8.91
C LEU A 520 6.63 18.72 -9.56
N HIS A 521 5.52 18.11 -9.16
CA HIS A 521 4.22 18.69 -9.45
C HIS A 521 4.05 19.99 -8.65
N THR A 522 3.37 20.96 -9.24
CA THR A 522 2.89 22.14 -8.54
C THR A 522 1.94 21.73 -7.42
N ILE A 523 1.85 22.59 -6.41
CA ILE A 523 0.88 22.43 -5.33
C ILE A 523 -0.48 22.95 -5.83
N PRO A 524 -1.59 22.21 -5.58
CA PRO A 524 -2.95 22.69 -5.84
C PRO A 524 -3.19 24.09 -5.26
N ALA A 525 -3.85 24.95 -6.03
CA ALA A 525 -4.08 26.36 -5.67
C ALA A 525 -5.47 26.88 -6.05
N ALA A 526 -6.20 26.19 -6.92
CA ALA A 526 -7.60 26.51 -7.20
C ALA A 526 -8.53 25.73 -6.26
N ILE A 527 -9.67 26.32 -5.90
CA ILE A 527 -10.70 25.68 -5.04
C ILE A 527 -11.26 24.40 -5.70
N GLU A 528 -11.23 24.32 -7.02
CA GLU A 528 -11.63 23.18 -7.85
C GLU A 528 -10.62 22.00 -7.82
N GLN A 529 -9.45 22.16 -7.19
CA GLN A 529 -8.39 21.15 -7.16
C GLN A 529 -8.34 20.43 -5.80
N HIS A 530 -8.31 19.10 -5.83
CA HIS A 530 -8.04 18.27 -4.65
C HIS A 530 -6.69 18.64 -4.02
N GLY A 531 -6.68 18.82 -2.70
CA GLY A 531 -5.46 19.09 -1.92
C GLY A 531 -5.07 20.57 -1.79
N THR A 532 -5.88 21.51 -2.29
CA THR A 532 -5.72 22.96 -2.03
C THR A 532 -6.01 23.30 -0.56
N GLU A 533 -6.95 22.57 0.06
CA GLU A 533 -7.28 22.68 1.48
C GLU A 533 -6.98 21.38 2.24
N TRP A 534 -6.87 21.49 3.57
CA TRP A 534 -6.82 20.32 4.45
C TRP A 534 -8.23 19.81 4.77
N PRO A 535 -8.43 18.49 4.91
CA PRO A 535 -9.74 17.95 5.26
C PRO A 535 -10.17 18.37 6.67
N GLU A 536 -11.48 18.40 6.91
CA GLU A 536 -12.04 18.52 8.26
C GLU A 536 -11.46 17.47 9.22
N LEU A 537 -11.42 17.81 10.52
CA LEU A 537 -10.82 16.94 11.54
C LEU A 537 -11.65 15.66 11.74
N TRP A 538 -11.02 14.58 12.18
CA TRP A 538 -11.72 13.34 12.52
C TRP A 538 -12.64 13.55 13.75
N PRO A 539 -13.88 13.02 13.79
CA PRO A 539 -14.52 12.14 12.81
C PRO A 539 -15.31 12.84 11.69
N LYS A 540 -15.52 14.16 11.76
CA LYS A 540 -16.34 14.90 10.77
C LYS A 540 -15.88 14.64 9.33
N ARG A 541 -14.57 14.49 9.12
CA ARG A 541 -13.92 14.13 7.84
C ARG A 541 -14.68 13.08 7.02
N LEU A 542 -15.29 12.09 7.67
CA LEU A 542 -16.05 11.01 7.03
C LEU A 542 -17.32 11.48 6.29
N GLU A 543 -17.93 12.57 6.77
CA GLU A 543 -19.23 13.10 6.36
C GLU A 543 -19.13 14.45 5.64
N THR A 544 -17.92 15.04 5.56
CA THR A 544 -17.65 16.27 4.79
C THR A 544 -17.49 15.98 3.29
N TYR A 545 -18.08 16.83 2.43
CA TYR A 545 -17.97 16.76 0.97
C TYR A 545 -17.35 18.07 0.44
N PRO A 546 -16.06 18.08 0.03
CA PRO A 546 -15.31 19.29 -0.30
C PRO A 546 -15.80 19.94 -1.60
N ASP A 547 -15.46 21.21 -1.82
CA ASP A 547 -15.95 21.97 -2.97
C ASP A 547 -15.36 21.53 -4.32
N TRP A 548 -14.16 20.95 -4.35
CA TRP A 548 -13.59 20.33 -5.55
C TRP A 548 -14.35 19.08 -6.04
N LEU A 549 -15.24 18.49 -5.24
CA LEU A 549 -15.97 17.27 -5.61
C LEU A 549 -17.14 17.57 -6.55
N THR A 550 -16.93 17.41 -7.87
CA THR A 550 -17.86 17.74 -8.96
C THR A 550 -19.25 17.06 -8.90
N ASN A 551 -19.41 16.00 -8.10
CA ASN A 551 -20.63 15.17 -8.05
C ASN A 551 -21.06 14.90 -6.59
N LYS A 552 -21.17 15.94 -5.76
CA LYS A 552 -21.46 15.82 -4.32
C LYS A 552 -22.70 14.96 -4.01
N GLU A 553 -23.77 15.14 -4.78
CA GLU A 553 -25.05 14.43 -4.61
C GLU A 553 -24.85 12.91 -4.73
N LYS A 554 -24.05 12.46 -5.71
CA LYS A 554 -23.78 11.04 -5.93
C LYS A 554 -22.93 10.43 -4.79
N ALA A 555 -22.07 11.22 -4.15
CA ALA A 555 -21.27 10.77 -3.01
C ALA A 555 -22.09 10.73 -1.70
N ILE A 556 -22.99 11.69 -1.53
CA ILE A 556 -24.00 11.72 -0.47
C ILE A 556 -24.93 10.50 -0.61
N ASP A 557 -25.41 10.21 -1.82
CA ASP A 557 -26.33 9.11 -2.07
C ASP A 557 -25.65 7.73 -2.04
N ASP A 558 -24.39 7.58 -2.48
CA ASP A 558 -23.57 6.37 -2.22
C ASP A 558 -23.47 6.09 -0.71
N THR A 559 -23.22 7.12 0.10
CA THR A 559 -23.16 6.99 1.57
C THR A 559 -24.50 6.55 2.16
N LYS A 560 -25.61 7.21 1.81
CA LYS A 560 -26.96 6.80 2.26
C LYS A 560 -27.31 5.39 1.80
N HIS A 561 -27.01 5.04 0.55
CA HIS A 561 -27.31 3.74 -0.04
C HIS A 561 -26.61 2.61 0.73
N TRP A 562 -25.32 2.76 0.98
CA TRP A 562 -24.55 1.76 1.73
C TRP A 562 -24.90 1.71 3.21
N GLU A 563 -25.13 2.83 3.88
CA GLU A 563 -25.65 2.84 5.25
C GLU A 563 -26.96 2.04 5.34
N ASN A 564 -27.89 2.29 4.42
CA ASN A 564 -29.17 1.58 4.38
C ASN A 564 -29.00 0.07 4.12
N ILE A 565 -28.19 -0.33 3.13
CA ILE A 565 -27.99 -1.74 2.77
C ILE A 565 -27.23 -2.50 3.87
N VAL A 566 -26.16 -1.91 4.43
CA VAL A 566 -25.36 -2.57 5.46
C VAL A 566 -26.21 -2.80 6.72
N ASN A 567 -26.87 -1.75 7.22
CA ASN A 567 -27.66 -1.83 8.46
C ASN A 567 -28.95 -2.66 8.33
N LYS A 568 -29.63 -2.63 7.18
CA LYS A 568 -30.93 -3.33 7.00
C LYS A 568 -30.79 -4.74 6.46
N SER A 569 -29.72 -5.06 5.72
CA SER A 569 -29.60 -6.33 4.98
C SER A 569 -28.33 -7.11 5.32
N TYR A 570 -27.15 -6.48 5.36
CA TYR A 570 -25.89 -7.22 5.48
C TYR A 570 -25.60 -7.65 6.92
N LEU A 571 -25.75 -6.75 7.89
CA LEU A 571 -25.47 -7.03 9.32
C LEU A 571 -26.44 -8.03 9.95
N THR A 572 -27.65 -8.19 9.40
CA THR A 572 -28.75 -8.96 10.00
C THR A 572 -29.29 -10.09 9.12
N GLY A 573 -29.33 -9.92 7.80
CA GLY A 573 -30.00 -10.84 6.88
C GLY A 573 -29.12 -11.95 6.30
N MET A 574 -27.80 -11.77 6.24
CA MET A 574 -26.89 -12.67 5.49
C MET A 574 -26.40 -13.91 6.24
N GLY A 575 -26.62 -14.00 7.57
CA GLY A 575 -26.11 -15.11 8.38
C GLY A 575 -24.58 -15.11 8.59
N ILE A 576 -23.91 -13.99 8.30
CA ILE A 576 -22.48 -13.78 8.56
C ILE A 576 -22.28 -13.47 10.05
N ASP A 577 -21.39 -14.20 10.74
CA ASP A 577 -20.89 -13.81 12.06
C ASP A 577 -19.90 -12.64 11.87
N TRP A 578 -20.40 -11.41 11.87
CA TRP A 578 -19.59 -10.21 11.68
C TRP A 578 -18.47 -10.05 12.73
N SER A 579 -18.54 -10.73 13.89
CA SER A 579 -17.43 -10.79 14.85
C SER A 579 -16.25 -11.71 14.42
N THR A 580 -16.34 -12.33 13.23
CA THR A 580 -15.22 -13.03 12.56
C THR A 580 -14.59 -12.23 11.42
N ILE A 581 -15.12 -11.06 11.08
CA ILE A 581 -14.68 -10.25 9.94
C ILE A 581 -13.84 -9.08 10.45
N ARG A 582 -12.62 -8.90 9.91
CA ARG A 582 -11.73 -7.78 10.24
C ARG A 582 -11.10 -7.15 9.00
N ASN A 583 -10.63 -7.98 8.07
CA ASN A 583 -10.00 -7.59 6.80
C ASN A 583 -11.02 -7.70 5.67
N VAL A 584 -11.53 -6.57 5.19
CA VAL A 584 -12.49 -6.51 4.08
C VAL A 584 -11.87 -5.85 2.86
N MET A 585 -12.31 -6.24 1.66
CA MET A 585 -11.99 -5.55 0.41
C MET A 585 -13.28 -5.25 -0.34
N ASP A 586 -13.46 -3.99 -0.74
CA ASP A 586 -14.45 -3.62 -1.75
C ASP A 586 -13.76 -3.60 -3.10
N MET A 587 -14.10 -4.55 -3.96
CA MET A 587 -13.43 -4.76 -5.26
C MET A 587 -13.78 -3.67 -6.28
N LYS A 588 -14.84 -2.90 -6.04
CA LYS A 588 -15.28 -1.79 -6.91
C LYS A 588 -15.86 -0.63 -6.10
N ALA A 589 -15.03 -0.05 -5.23
CA ALA A 589 -15.42 1.13 -4.46
C ALA A 589 -15.83 2.29 -5.38
N ILE A 590 -16.82 3.08 -4.95
CA ILE A 590 -17.22 4.34 -5.59
C ILE A 590 -16.79 5.48 -4.68
N TYR A 591 -17.65 6.07 -3.85
CA TYR A 591 -17.30 7.18 -2.95
C TYR A 591 -16.97 6.72 -1.52
N GLY A 592 -16.68 5.43 -1.34
CA GLY A 592 -16.31 4.82 -0.05
C GLY A 592 -17.48 4.59 0.91
N GLY A 593 -18.74 4.76 0.49
CA GLY A 593 -19.92 4.61 1.36
C GLY A 593 -20.01 3.23 2.04
N PHE A 594 -19.63 2.15 1.36
CA PHE A 594 -19.57 0.80 1.95
C PHE A 594 -18.58 0.71 3.13
N ALA A 595 -17.43 1.36 3.01
CA ALA A 595 -16.44 1.41 4.09
C ALA A 595 -16.88 2.32 5.24
N ALA A 596 -17.51 3.47 4.94
CA ALA A 596 -18.10 4.35 5.95
C ALA A 596 -19.19 3.63 6.77
N ALA A 597 -20.09 2.89 6.10
CA ALA A 597 -21.16 2.13 6.74
C ALA A 597 -20.67 0.98 7.64
N LEU A 598 -19.47 0.44 7.40
CA LEU A 598 -18.87 -0.62 8.22
C LEU A 598 -17.99 -0.12 9.38
N LEU A 599 -17.74 1.19 9.49
CA LEU A 599 -16.81 1.78 10.46
C LEU A 599 -17.11 1.37 11.92
N GLN A 600 -18.39 1.33 12.30
CA GLN A 600 -18.82 0.94 13.65
C GLN A 600 -18.46 -0.50 14.04
N GLN A 601 -18.20 -1.38 13.06
CA GLN A 601 -17.87 -2.80 13.30
C GLN A 601 -16.40 -3.03 13.69
N LYS A 602 -15.58 -1.98 13.79
CA LYS A 602 -14.11 -2.07 13.95
C LYS A 602 -13.44 -2.90 12.85
N ILE A 603 -14.00 -2.84 11.64
CA ILE A 603 -13.47 -3.43 10.40
C ILE A 603 -12.60 -2.40 9.68
N TRP A 604 -11.63 -2.84 8.88
CA TRP A 604 -11.00 -2.00 7.85
C TRP A 604 -11.34 -2.53 6.45
N VAL A 605 -11.53 -1.61 5.51
CA VAL A 605 -11.86 -1.93 4.11
C VAL A 605 -10.75 -1.44 3.20
N MET A 606 -10.20 -2.33 2.39
CA MET A 606 -9.41 -1.96 1.22
C MET A 606 -10.37 -1.51 0.12
N ASN A 607 -10.50 -0.21 -0.11
CA ASN A 607 -11.34 0.34 -1.18
C ASN A 607 -10.57 0.26 -2.50
N VAL A 608 -10.97 -0.61 -3.42
CA VAL A 608 -10.31 -0.75 -4.72
C VAL A 608 -11.08 0.04 -5.78
N VAL A 609 -10.44 1.06 -6.34
CA VAL A 609 -10.96 1.83 -7.48
C VAL A 609 -10.33 1.26 -8.76
N PRO A 610 -11.11 0.66 -9.67
CA PRO A 610 -10.55 0.14 -10.91
C PRO A 610 -10.02 1.26 -11.81
N ILE A 611 -8.86 1.07 -12.43
CA ILE A 611 -8.19 2.07 -13.30
C ILE A 611 -8.94 2.43 -14.62
N HIS A 612 -10.20 2.02 -14.73
CA HIS A 612 -11.11 2.24 -15.86
C HIS A 612 -12.49 2.71 -15.39
N ALA A 613 -12.67 2.96 -14.09
CA ALA A 613 -13.80 3.68 -13.52
C ALA A 613 -13.46 5.18 -13.46
N PRO A 614 -14.46 6.08 -13.26
CA PRO A 614 -14.20 7.46 -12.87
C PRO A 614 -13.33 7.51 -11.61
N ASP A 615 -12.43 8.48 -11.52
CA ASP A 615 -11.50 8.55 -10.40
C ASP A 615 -12.16 9.15 -9.15
N THR A 616 -12.48 8.27 -8.21
CA THR A 616 -13.04 8.61 -6.89
C THR A 616 -12.05 8.39 -5.75
N LEU A 617 -10.83 7.92 -6.05
CA LEU A 617 -9.87 7.52 -5.02
C LEU A 617 -9.35 8.70 -4.17
N PRO A 618 -9.07 9.91 -4.73
CA PRO A 618 -8.79 11.09 -3.93
C PRO A 618 -9.85 11.34 -2.85
N PHE A 619 -11.14 11.24 -3.20
CA PHE A 619 -12.23 11.49 -2.24
C PHE A 619 -12.31 10.43 -1.14
N ILE A 620 -12.03 9.17 -1.44
CA ILE A 620 -11.96 8.11 -0.42
C ILE A 620 -10.88 8.45 0.64
N PHE A 621 -9.73 8.96 0.22
CA PHE A 621 -8.68 9.42 1.14
C PHE A 621 -9.05 10.74 1.84
N GLU A 622 -9.74 11.66 1.15
CA GLU A 622 -10.29 12.88 1.74
C GLU A 622 -11.21 12.56 2.93
N ARG A 623 -12.04 11.51 2.82
CA ARG A 623 -12.92 11.02 3.92
C ARG A 623 -12.18 10.38 5.11
N GLY A 624 -10.86 10.24 5.06
CA GLY A 624 -10.09 9.56 6.12
C GLY A 624 -10.17 8.03 6.06
N LEU A 625 -10.39 7.48 4.87
CA LEU A 625 -10.36 6.04 4.54
C LEU A 625 -9.11 5.71 3.70
N VAL A 626 -8.90 4.42 3.37
CA VAL A 626 -7.77 3.97 2.53
C VAL A 626 -8.22 3.14 1.34
N GLY A 627 -7.47 3.21 0.25
CA GLY A 627 -7.72 2.43 -0.96
C GLY A 627 -6.54 2.36 -1.92
N VAL A 628 -6.73 1.70 -3.06
CA VAL A 628 -5.73 1.59 -4.14
C VAL A 628 -6.38 1.65 -5.52
N TYR A 629 -5.62 2.12 -6.50
CA TYR A 629 -5.89 1.87 -7.91
C TYR A 629 -5.54 0.42 -8.29
N HIS A 630 -6.36 -0.24 -9.11
CA HIS A 630 -6.04 -1.58 -9.60
C HIS A 630 -6.60 -1.89 -11.00
N ASP A 631 -5.83 -2.63 -11.81
CA ASP A 631 -6.37 -3.37 -12.96
C ASP A 631 -6.68 -4.82 -12.55
N TRP A 632 -7.97 -5.12 -12.39
CA TRP A 632 -8.46 -6.47 -12.08
C TRP A 632 -8.25 -7.49 -13.20
N CYS A 633 -7.79 -7.10 -14.39
CA CYS A 633 -7.29 -8.05 -15.38
C CYS A 633 -5.91 -8.65 -14.98
N GLU A 634 -5.31 -8.18 -13.88
CA GLU A 634 -4.05 -8.67 -13.31
C GLU A 634 -4.20 -9.02 -11.80
N PRO A 635 -3.40 -9.95 -11.25
CA PRO A 635 -3.39 -10.21 -9.81
C PRO A 635 -3.00 -9.02 -8.91
N PHE A 636 -3.59 -9.02 -7.70
CA PHE A 636 -3.49 -7.96 -6.69
C PHE A 636 -2.21 -8.06 -5.85
N GLY A 637 -1.70 -6.91 -5.39
CA GLY A 637 -0.54 -6.79 -4.51
C GLY A 637 -0.84 -7.18 -3.05
N THR A 638 -1.07 -8.47 -2.79
CA THR A 638 -1.32 -8.99 -1.42
C THR A 638 -0.99 -10.48 -1.32
N TYR A 639 -0.75 -10.97 -0.10
CA TYR A 639 -0.51 -12.38 0.18
C TYR A 639 -1.78 -13.22 -0.04
N PRO A 640 -1.66 -14.52 -0.37
CA PRO A 640 -2.81 -15.42 -0.39
C PRO A 640 -3.46 -15.55 1.00
N ARG A 641 -4.79 -15.65 1.06
CA ARG A 641 -5.60 -15.80 2.29
C ARG A 641 -5.47 -14.60 3.25
N SER A 642 -5.59 -13.39 2.72
CA SER A 642 -5.46 -12.14 3.50
C SER A 642 -6.79 -11.52 3.94
N TYR A 643 -7.88 -11.73 3.19
CA TYR A 643 -9.19 -11.10 3.46
C TYR A 643 -10.20 -12.10 4.03
N ASP A 644 -11.06 -11.61 4.93
CA ASP A 644 -12.18 -12.36 5.52
C ASP A 644 -13.46 -12.23 4.68
N LEU A 645 -13.64 -11.09 4.01
CA LEU A 645 -14.78 -10.80 3.14
C LEU A 645 -14.36 -10.01 1.89
N LEU A 646 -14.82 -10.45 0.72
CA LEU A 646 -14.76 -9.71 -0.53
C LEU A 646 -16.15 -9.18 -0.90
N HIS A 647 -16.26 -7.89 -1.18
CA HIS A 647 -17.47 -7.23 -1.66
C HIS A 647 -17.32 -6.81 -3.12
N ALA A 648 -18.36 -7.02 -3.93
CA ALA A 648 -18.35 -6.69 -5.35
C ALA A 648 -19.75 -6.25 -5.83
N ASP A 649 -19.97 -4.94 -5.93
CA ASP A 649 -21.20 -4.36 -6.47
C ASP A 649 -21.01 -3.90 -7.92
N HIS A 650 -21.83 -4.40 -8.85
CA HIS A 650 -21.81 -4.11 -10.29
C HIS A 650 -20.42 -4.19 -10.93
N PHE A 651 -19.64 -5.15 -10.44
CA PHE A 651 -18.22 -5.29 -10.74
C PHE A 651 -17.99 -6.05 -12.05
N PHE A 652 -18.60 -7.22 -12.19
CA PHE A 652 -18.41 -8.07 -13.35
C PHE A 652 -19.15 -7.53 -14.59
N SER A 653 -20.30 -6.88 -14.41
CA SER A 653 -20.99 -6.17 -15.51
C SER A 653 -20.16 -5.02 -16.08
N ARG A 654 -19.48 -4.22 -15.23
CA ARG A 654 -18.58 -3.14 -15.68
C ARG A 654 -17.27 -3.65 -16.30
N LEU A 655 -16.82 -4.85 -15.93
CA LEU A 655 -15.66 -5.53 -16.56
C LEU A 655 -15.95 -6.16 -17.92
N LYS A 656 -17.22 -6.26 -18.34
CA LYS A 656 -17.62 -6.81 -19.64
C LYS A 656 -16.81 -6.12 -20.75
N ASN A 657 -16.21 -6.93 -21.63
CA ASN A 657 -15.38 -6.52 -22.77
C ASN A 657 -13.92 -6.12 -22.49
N ARG A 658 -13.47 -5.91 -21.23
CA ARG A 658 -12.08 -5.56 -20.88
C ARG A 658 -11.16 -6.79 -20.79
N CYS A 659 -11.30 -7.60 -19.74
CA CYS A 659 -10.39 -8.72 -19.47
C CYS A 659 -10.62 -9.88 -20.45
N LYS A 660 -9.53 -10.46 -20.98
CA LYS A 660 -9.61 -11.62 -21.91
C LYS A 660 -10.10 -12.91 -21.25
N HIS A 661 -9.92 -13.05 -19.95
CA HIS A 661 -10.31 -14.22 -19.16
C HIS A 661 -10.92 -13.80 -17.81
N PRO A 662 -12.17 -13.31 -17.75
CA PRO A 662 -12.78 -12.82 -16.50
C PRO A 662 -12.80 -13.84 -15.36
N VAL A 663 -12.80 -15.14 -15.67
CA VAL A 663 -12.69 -16.25 -14.69
C VAL A 663 -11.41 -16.19 -13.86
N SER A 664 -10.32 -15.61 -14.38
CA SER A 664 -9.07 -15.42 -13.62
C SER A 664 -9.24 -14.50 -12.41
N ILE A 665 -10.26 -13.64 -12.41
CA ILE A 665 -10.63 -12.80 -11.27
C ILE A 665 -11.23 -13.67 -10.16
N VAL A 666 -12.01 -14.70 -10.50
CA VAL A 666 -12.54 -15.66 -9.51
C VAL A 666 -11.42 -16.56 -8.95
N VAL A 667 -10.39 -16.85 -9.75
CA VAL A 667 -9.16 -17.50 -9.27
C VAL A 667 -8.37 -16.58 -8.32
N GLU A 668 -8.31 -15.28 -8.62
CA GLU A 668 -7.70 -14.28 -7.73
C GLU A 668 -8.49 -14.10 -6.42
N MET A 669 -9.83 -14.14 -6.48
CA MET A 669 -10.70 -14.16 -5.30
C MET A 669 -10.41 -15.40 -4.42
N ASP A 670 -10.27 -16.60 -5.01
CA ASP A 670 -9.82 -17.78 -4.26
C ASP A 670 -8.38 -17.63 -3.73
N ARG A 671 -7.50 -16.90 -4.42
CA ARG A 671 -6.16 -16.63 -3.90
C ARG A 671 -6.21 -15.75 -2.65
N ILE A 672 -6.92 -14.63 -2.68
CA ILE A 672 -6.85 -13.59 -1.63
C ILE A 672 -7.83 -13.84 -0.45
N LEU A 673 -8.94 -14.55 -0.66
CA LEU A 673 -9.91 -14.88 0.38
C LEU A 673 -9.43 -16.04 1.27
N ARG A 674 -9.58 -15.90 2.58
CA ARG A 674 -9.27 -16.96 3.56
C ARG A 674 -10.23 -18.16 3.41
N PRO A 675 -9.81 -19.41 3.72
CA PRO A 675 -10.73 -20.51 3.92
C PRO A 675 -11.70 -20.19 5.07
N GLY A 676 -13.00 -20.41 4.86
CA GLY A 676 -14.07 -19.94 5.74
C GLY A 676 -14.48 -18.47 5.53
N GLY A 677 -13.76 -17.71 4.71
CA GLY A 677 -14.10 -16.34 4.34
C GLY A 677 -15.27 -16.25 3.36
N TRP A 678 -15.82 -15.05 3.22
CA TRP A 678 -17.07 -14.78 2.51
C TRP A 678 -16.89 -13.95 1.24
N VAL A 679 -17.82 -14.09 0.30
CA VAL A 679 -18.01 -13.14 -0.79
C VAL A 679 -19.47 -12.66 -0.82
N ILE A 680 -19.65 -11.36 -1.05
CA ILE A 680 -20.93 -10.74 -1.39
C ILE A 680 -20.79 -10.15 -2.79
N VAL A 681 -21.56 -10.67 -3.75
CA VAL A 681 -21.61 -10.15 -5.13
C VAL A 681 -23.02 -9.65 -5.43
N ARG A 682 -23.16 -8.37 -5.78
CA ARG A 682 -24.38 -7.79 -6.36
C ARG A 682 -24.14 -7.48 -7.83
N ASP A 683 -24.88 -8.11 -8.74
CA ASP A 683 -24.73 -7.88 -10.18
C ASP A 683 -25.97 -8.38 -10.95
N LYS A 684 -25.96 -8.29 -12.28
CA LYS A 684 -27.03 -8.79 -13.15
C LYS A 684 -27.13 -10.32 -13.12
N VAL A 685 -28.35 -10.87 -13.15
CA VAL A 685 -28.61 -12.32 -13.07
C VAL A 685 -27.86 -13.12 -14.14
N GLU A 686 -27.77 -12.58 -15.37
CA GLU A 686 -26.98 -13.12 -16.50
C GLU A 686 -25.50 -13.42 -16.17
N ILE A 687 -24.97 -12.80 -15.12
CA ILE A 687 -23.60 -12.94 -14.65
C ILE A 687 -23.55 -13.78 -13.37
N LEU A 688 -24.54 -13.63 -12.49
CA LEU A 688 -24.64 -14.38 -11.24
C LEU A 688 -24.88 -15.88 -11.49
N ASP A 689 -25.72 -16.26 -12.44
CA ASP A 689 -26.00 -17.68 -12.77
C ASP A 689 -24.72 -18.47 -13.15
N PRO A 690 -23.90 -18.04 -14.14
CA PRO A 690 -22.65 -18.73 -14.45
C PRO A 690 -21.57 -18.52 -13.38
N LEU A 691 -21.60 -17.42 -12.60
CA LEU A 691 -20.70 -17.25 -11.46
C LEU A 691 -21.00 -18.27 -10.36
N GLU A 692 -22.27 -18.56 -10.05
CA GLU A 692 -22.64 -19.58 -9.08
C GLU A 692 -22.13 -20.97 -9.50
N ALA A 693 -22.21 -21.29 -10.80
CA ALA A 693 -21.63 -22.52 -11.35
C ALA A 693 -20.09 -22.58 -11.20
N ILE A 694 -19.38 -21.47 -11.41
CA ILE A 694 -17.93 -21.37 -11.18
C ILE A 694 -17.62 -21.58 -9.69
N LEU A 695 -18.30 -20.88 -8.78
CA LEU A 695 -18.09 -21.01 -7.32
C LEU A 695 -18.38 -22.43 -6.82
N ARG A 696 -19.46 -23.07 -7.30
CA ARG A 696 -19.75 -24.48 -7.01
C ARG A 696 -18.68 -25.43 -7.54
N SER A 697 -18.08 -25.16 -8.71
CA SER A 697 -16.95 -25.95 -9.24
C SER A 697 -15.66 -25.78 -8.42
N LEU A 698 -15.51 -24.68 -7.68
CA LEU A 698 -14.46 -24.46 -6.69
C LEU A 698 -14.80 -25.07 -5.32
N HIS A 699 -15.92 -25.79 -5.20
CA HIS A 699 -16.48 -26.32 -3.96
C HIS A 699 -16.75 -25.25 -2.89
N TRP A 700 -17.10 -24.02 -3.28
CA TRP A 700 -17.58 -23.00 -2.33
C TRP A 700 -19.05 -23.25 -1.98
N GLU A 701 -19.44 -22.89 -0.75
CA GLU A 701 -20.80 -23.09 -0.24
C GLU A 701 -21.65 -21.84 -0.49
N ILE A 702 -22.62 -21.94 -1.40
CA ILE A 702 -23.57 -20.86 -1.67
C ILE A 702 -24.54 -20.77 -0.47
N ARG A 703 -24.48 -19.65 0.26
CA ARG A 703 -25.23 -19.41 1.50
C ARG A 703 -26.56 -18.70 1.26
N MET A 704 -26.61 -17.80 0.28
CA MET A 704 -27.81 -17.11 -0.17
C MET A 704 -27.66 -16.74 -1.64
N THR A 705 -28.71 -16.98 -2.43
CA THR A 705 -28.91 -16.38 -3.75
C THR A 705 -30.30 -15.75 -3.76
N TYR A 706 -30.40 -14.48 -4.16
CA TYR A 706 -31.67 -13.76 -4.32
C TYR A 706 -31.62 -12.91 -5.58
N SER A 707 -32.74 -12.81 -6.31
CA SER A 707 -32.81 -12.09 -7.59
C SER A 707 -34.16 -11.38 -7.76
N GLN A 708 -34.12 -10.13 -8.23
CA GLN A 708 -35.30 -9.31 -8.50
C GLN A 708 -34.98 -8.33 -9.65
N ASN A 709 -35.94 -8.11 -10.56
CA ASN A 709 -35.85 -7.11 -11.63
C ASN A 709 -34.57 -7.17 -12.50
N LYS A 710 -34.11 -8.38 -12.87
CA LYS A 710 -32.85 -8.68 -13.60
C LYS A 710 -31.54 -8.46 -12.81
N GLU A 711 -31.58 -7.90 -11.60
CA GLU A 711 -30.46 -7.87 -10.65
C GLU A 711 -30.56 -9.01 -9.63
N GLY A 712 -29.48 -9.26 -8.91
CA GLY A 712 -29.47 -10.16 -7.78
C GLY A 712 -28.27 -9.99 -6.85
N ILE A 713 -28.20 -10.89 -5.89
CA ILE A 713 -27.13 -10.98 -4.91
C ILE A 713 -26.79 -12.45 -4.64
N ILE A 714 -25.50 -12.78 -4.66
CA ILE A 714 -24.95 -14.05 -4.17
C ILE A 714 -24.11 -13.75 -2.92
N CYS A 715 -24.41 -14.46 -1.84
CA CYS A 715 -23.54 -14.61 -0.68
C CYS A 715 -23.02 -16.05 -0.65
N ALA A 716 -21.71 -16.23 -0.68
CA ALA A 716 -21.08 -17.55 -0.65
C ALA A 716 -19.87 -17.58 0.29
N GLN A 717 -19.58 -18.76 0.83
CA GLN A 717 -18.48 -18.98 1.76
C GLN A 717 -17.46 -19.95 1.14
N LYS A 718 -16.19 -19.55 1.14
CA LYS A 718 -15.09 -20.35 0.61
C LYS A 718 -14.78 -21.52 1.56
N THR A 719 -14.63 -22.73 1.03
CA THR A 719 -14.25 -23.92 1.82
C THR A 719 -12.73 -24.12 1.85
N THR A 720 -12.28 -25.16 2.55
CA THR A 720 -10.88 -25.62 2.59
C THR A 720 -10.50 -26.53 1.41
N TRP A 721 -11.40 -26.76 0.45
CA TRP A 721 -11.18 -27.70 -0.65
C TRP A 721 -10.04 -27.28 -1.59
N ARG A 722 -9.31 -28.30 -2.08
CA ARG A 722 -8.27 -28.22 -3.10
C ARG A 722 -8.25 -29.48 -3.98
N PRO A 723 -7.92 -29.37 -5.28
CA PRO A 723 -7.75 -30.49 -6.22
C PRO A 723 -6.38 -31.18 -6.10
#